data_AF-A0A6V8CA89-F1
#
_entry.id   AF-A0A6V8CA89-F1
#
_cell.length_a   1.000
_cell.length_b   1.000
_cell.length_c   1.000
_cell.angle_alpha   90.00
_cell.angle_beta   90.00
_cell.angle_gamma   90.00
#
_symmetry.space_group_name_H-M   'P 1'
#
loop_
_entity.id
_entity.type
_entity.pdbx_description
1 polymer ?
#
loop_
_entity_poly.entity_id
_entity_poly.type
_entity_poly.pdbx_seq_one_letter_code
_entity_poly.pdbx_strand_id
1 'polypeptide(L)'
;MVRGSNVHEFDEADRHTEGAKVLEQRQQFTFVDPCPDHAVDLHPQSDVKRLGDSRQGGFRAMFDVPHFAIDRGAERVHRNGHPIEAGLQQSLGVPFKDHAVRGQGQVRRRVDVSQHGHQNIEVPSQERFSSRDADFLQPQIDACLHDVRDVLETKDVLFRQEGMLRSEMLPWHAIGAAKVAPVRDRDAQVSERAAPSVQGLHGFASRFRDLGMPLPSTSLHVPRLRGCLVRPRWARRWSPTEAGHVPNDLEVLRIAPLDAPAAIDWRLPASKSHAIRWLLMGALSRAPTTLHGVDGLGEDACSMRRVLEQLGLRVEEEDAAWTLHPPASLRRPASLLHLGNSGTALRLVAAAVSHLNQPVMLDGDASLRRRGLGDLGTVLKQQGVRMRVGDAHVRLPVDMHGPWSEVSEPLVLRRDRSSQPASALLLASSLQAQDVEVRFEGQPRSSRHLALSAEIATTCGWKGTVSEDAMVLPRWEVKAPSDVHLPGDASMAAFAMLWVRSTGGSVNLKRWPSPNAGLGCELLEALAPELGIAWSDEGVLQTVASAPEPLSIDLCDANDLLPPLAALLALGPGGRIHGAPHAAHKESNRILSTIEVLQSFGIHAEPTDGGVTVEGGQSLSTPAHPVQASEDHRLMMTATCLAAQVGADVVGPRLHRVADPAFLERLAEAGLDAQPCMVSP
;
A
#
# COMPACT_ATOMS: atom_id res chain seq x y z
N MET A 1 24.81 -62.93 -43.30
CA MET A 1 23.97 -62.71 -44.50
C MET A 1 23.61 -61.22 -44.45
N VAL A 2 24.02 -60.34 -45.36
CA VAL A 2 23.97 -60.30 -46.85
C VAL A 2 22.64 -59.74 -47.36
N ARG A 3 22.68 -58.47 -47.80
CA ARG A 3 21.71 -57.73 -48.64
C ARG A 3 20.31 -57.49 -47.99
N GLY A 4 19.55 -56.49 -48.45
CA GLY A 4 19.86 -55.47 -49.47
C GLY A 4 18.74 -54.46 -49.66
N SER A 5 19.06 -53.34 -50.31
CA SER A 5 18.16 -52.23 -50.63
C SER A 5 17.07 -52.59 -51.64
N ASN A 6 16.00 -51.78 -51.64
CA ASN A 6 15.35 -51.36 -52.88
C ASN A 6 14.98 -49.87 -52.76
N VAL A 7 15.04 -49.16 -53.89
CA VAL A 7 14.78 -47.73 -54.03
C VAL A 7 13.74 -47.55 -55.13
N HIS A 8 12.89 -46.54 -55.03
CA HIS A 8 12.36 -45.83 -56.19
C HIS A 8 12.26 -44.33 -55.90
N GLU A 9 12.31 -43.55 -56.96
CA GLU A 9 12.69 -42.14 -57.05
C GLU A 9 11.81 -41.48 -58.15
N PHE A 10 12.07 -40.20 -58.48
CA PHE A 10 11.38 -39.34 -59.47
C PHE A 10 10.04 -38.71 -58.99
N ASP A 11 9.75 -37.42 -59.22
CA ASP A 11 10.59 -36.38 -59.86
C ASP A 11 10.25 -34.96 -59.35
N GLU A 12 11.15 -34.00 -59.59
CA GLU A 12 10.93 -32.56 -59.37
C GLU A 12 10.48 -31.84 -60.67
N ALA A 13 9.82 -30.68 -60.54
CA ALA A 13 9.64 -29.76 -61.68
C ALA A 13 9.39 -28.30 -61.22
N ASP A 14 10.45 -27.51 -61.19
CA ASP A 14 10.37 -26.03 -61.07
C ASP A 14 9.68 -25.38 -62.29
N ARG A 15 9.03 -24.22 -62.08
CA ARG A 15 9.04 -23.12 -63.08
C ARG A 15 8.66 -21.76 -62.51
N HIS A 16 9.21 -20.72 -63.15
CA HIS A 16 9.33 -19.35 -62.64
C HIS A 16 8.23 -18.37 -63.10
N THR A 17 7.95 -17.40 -62.22
CA THR A 17 7.61 -15.97 -62.46
C THR A 17 6.71 -15.53 -63.62
N GLU A 18 5.53 -14.99 -63.28
CA GLU A 18 4.95 -13.68 -63.66
C GLU A 18 3.64 -13.54 -62.81
N GLY A 19 3.03 -12.39 -62.53
CA GLY A 19 3.27 -10.97 -62.80
C GLY A 19 2.25 -10.16 -61.96
N ALA A 20 2.45 -8.84 -61.76
CA ALA A 20 1.73 -8.10 -60.71
C ALA A 20 0.25 -7.76 -61.00
N LYS A 21 -0.56 -7.66 -59.93
CA LYS A 21 -1.57 -6.57 -59.81
C LYS A 21 -1.98 -6.26 -58.37
N VAL A 22 -2.08 -4.96 -58.09
CA VAL A 22 -2.48 -4.34 -56.81
C VAL A 22 -3.98 -4.06 -56.81
N LEU A 23 -4.61 -4.12 -55.63
CA LEU A 23 -5.88 -3.41 -55.36
C LEU A 23 -5.88 -2.85 -53.92
N GLU A 24 -5.33 -1.64 -53.76
CA GLU A 24 -5.55 -0.83 -52.55
C GLU A 24 -7.02 -0.35 -52.52
N GLN A 25 -7.68 -0.42 -51.36
CA GLN A 25 -8.79 0.48 -51.07
C GLN A 25 -8.31 1.59 -50.14
N ARG A 26 -8.23 2.80 -50.67
CA ARG A 26 -7.88 4.01 -49.92
C ARG A 26 -9.09 4.51 -49.14
N GLN A 27 -8.89 4.88 -47.89
CA GLN A 27 -9.67 5.95 -47.26
C GLN A 27 -8.76 7.16 -47.08
N GLN A 28 -9.32 8.34 -47.34
CA GLN A 28 -8.56 9.59 -47.42
C GLN A 28 -8.56 10.30 -46.06
N PHE A 29 -7.38 10.66 -45.56
CA PHE A 29 -7.24 11.71 -44.56
C PHE A 29 -6.37 12.83 -45.12
N THR A 30 -7.00 13.99 -45.34
CA THR A 30 -6.35 15.19 -45.87
C THR A 30 -5.63 15.91 -44.73
N PHE A 31 -4.31 15.81 -44.67
CA PHE A 31 -3.49 16.79 -43.96
C PHE A 31 -3.28 18.02 -44.85
N VAL A 32 -3.25 19.21 -44.22
CA VAL A 32 -3.05 20.49 -44.88
C VAL A 32 -1.75 21.08 -44.35
N ASP A 33 -0.69 21.03 -45.16
CA ASP A 33 0.58 21.69 -44.86
C ASP A 33 0.49 23.21 -45.12
N PRO A 34 0.92 24.05 -44.17
CA PRO A 34 1.33 25.42 -44.49
C PRO A 34 2.77 25.43 -45.05
N CYS A 35 2.95 26.13 -46.17
CA CYS A 35 4.23 26.27 -46.86
C CYS A 35 5.31 26.93 -45.98
N PRO A 36 6.59 26.48 -46.00
CA PRO A 36 7.67 27.16 -45.32
C PRO A 36 8.10 28.43 -46.07
N ASP A 37 8.65 29.40 -45.35
CA ASP A 37 9.26 30.59 -45.96
C ASP A 37 10.36 31.19 -45.06
N HIS A 38 11.34 31.86 -45.68
CA HIS A 38 12.54 32.50 -45.08
C HIS A 38 13.60 31.59 -44.44
N ALA A 39 14.67 31.34 -45.20
CA ALA A 39 15.95 30.85 -44.70
C ALA A 39 16.86 31.98 -44.20
N VAL A 40 17.77 31.67 -43.28
CA VAL A 40 19.01 32.44 -43.03
C VAL A 40 20.16 31.45 -42.88
N ASP A 41 21.11 31.52 -43.80
CA ASP A 41 22.34 30.72 -43.79
C ASP A 41 23.42 31.37 -42.91
N LEU A 42 24.05 30.60 -42.02
CA LEU A 42 25.36 30.91 -41.43
C LEU A 42 26.16 29.62 -41.24
N HIS A 43 27.34 29.56 -41.85
CA HIS A 43 28.20 28.37 -41.90
C HIS A 43 28.98 28.09 -40.59
N PRO A 44 29.50 26.85 -40.40
CA PRO A 44 29.91 26.33 -39.09
C PRO A 44 31.41 26.36 -38.79
N GLN A 45 31.73 26.12 -37.52
CA GLN A 45 33.00 25.57 -36.99
C GLN A 45 32.60 24.48 -35.96
N SER A 46 32.98 23.21 -36.09
CA SER A 46 34.30 22.60 -35.77
C SER A 46 34.75 22.93 -34.33
N ASP A 47 34.90 21.98 -33.39
CA ASP A 47 35.03 20.52 -33.48
C ASP A 47 34.36 19.77 -32.31
N VAL A 48 34.13 18.45 -32.48
CA VAL A 48 34.65 17.36 -31.61
C VAL A 48 34.31 15.98 -32.21
N LYS A 49 35.09 14.95 -31.85
CA LYS A 49 35.14 13.63 -32.51
C LYS A 49 33.89 12.76 -32.29
N ARG A 50 33.60 11.90 -33.27
CA ARG A 50 32.72 10.71 -33.15
C ARG A 50 33.47 9.51 -32.54
N LEU A 51 32.77 8.69 -31.77
CA LEU A 51 32.70 7.21 -31.71
C LEU A 51 32.10 6.84 -30.33
N GLY A 52 31.10 5.96 -30.18
CA GLY A 52 30.25 5.27 -31.17
C GLY A 52 28.98 4.70 -30.51
N ASP A 53 27.98 4.25 -31.29
CA ASP A 53 26.68 3.77 -30.77
C ASP A 53 26.79 2.51 -29.88
N SER A 54 25.96 2.46 -28.84
CA SER A 54 25.04 1.34 -28.64
C SER A 54 23.67 1.88 -28.18
N ARG A 55 22.58 1.28 -28.66
CA ARG A 55 21.20 1.76 -28.43
C ARG A 55 20.34 0.67 -27.79
N GLN A 56 19.55 1.04 -26.79
CA GLN A 56 18.15 0.65 -26.50
C GLN A 56 17.81 1.10 -25.07
N GLY A 57 16.60 1.54 -24.71
CA GLY A 57 15.40 1.71 -25.53
C GLY A 57 14.22 2.31 -24.74
N GLY A 58 14.44 3.43 -24.04
CA GLY A 58 13.46 3.99 -23.10
C GLY A 58 12.23 4.64 -23.76
N PHE A 59 11.07 4.00 -23.64
CA PHE A 59 9.77 4.61 -24.00
C PHE A 59 9.40 5.73 -23.01
N ARG A 60 9.29 6.97 -23.49
CA ARG A 60 8.79 8.12 -22.72
C ARG A 60 7.58 8.74 -23.40
N ALA A 61 6.39 8.33 -22.99
CA ALA A 61 5.15 8.96 -23.43
C ALA A 61 5.06 10.39 -22.87
N MET A 62 5.09 11.40 -23.75
CA MET A 62 4.77 12.78 -23.37
C MET A 62 3.28 13.03 -23.57
N PHE A 63 2.63 13.63 -22.57
CA PHE A 63 1.27 14.16 -22.70
C PHE A 63 1.35 15.68 -22.82
N ASP A 64 1.17 16.20 -24.04
CA ASP A 64 1.00 17.64 -24.25
C ASP A 64 -0.38 18.10 -23.74
N VAL A 65 -0.38 19.22 -23.02
CA VAL A 65 -1.59 19.93 -22.59
C VAL A 65 -1.39 21.42 -22.89
N PRO A 66 -2.29 22.09 -23.62
CA PRO A 66 -1.99 23.38 -24.23
C PRO A 66 -1.87 24.53 -23.21
N HIS A 67 -0.83 25.35 -23.38
CA HIS A 67 -0.69 26.62 -22.67
C HIS A 67 -1.76 27.63 -23.11
N PHE A 68 -2.54 28.15 -22.15
CA PHE A 68 -3.25 29.41 -22.31
C PHE A 68 -2.39 30.56 -21.78
N ALA A 69 -2.27 31.62 -22.57
CA ALA A 69 -1.54 32.84 -22.18
C ALA A 69 -2.42 33.76 -21.32
N ILE A 70 -1.81 34.39 -20.31
CA ILE A 70 -2.35 35.57 -19.61
C ILE A 70 -1.24 36.62 -19.54
N ASP A 71 -1.66 37.88 -19.61
CA ASP A 71 -0.83 39.06 -19.90
C ASP A 71 0.24 39.39 -18.84
N ARG A 72 1.28 40.12 -19.26
CA ARG A 72 2.31 40.69 -18.37
C ARG A 72 2.23 42.22 -18.36
N GLY A 73 1.42 42.76 -17.47
CA GLY A 73 1.55 44.16 -17.05
C GLY A 73 2.92 44.40 -16.42
N ALA A 74 3.70 45.34 -16.97
CA ALA A 74 5.05 45.64 -16.51
C ALA A 74 5.14 47.08 -15.99
N GLU A 75 5.62 47.25 -14.76
CA GLU A 75 6.11 48.54 -14.26
C GLU A 75 7.63 48.51 -14.10
N ARG A 76 8.25 49.68 -14.34
CA ARG A 76 9.71 49.88 -14.28
C ARG A 76 10.06 50.74 -13.06
N VAL A 77 11.04 50.30 -12.29
CA VAL A 77 11.90 51.20 -11.51
C VAL A 77 13.35 50.86 -11.88
N HIS A 78 14.22 51.87 -11.96
CA HIS A 78 15.45 51.78 -12.76
C HIS A 78 16.61 52.52 -12.05
N ARG A 79 17.76 51.84 -11.89
CA ARG A 79 19.09 52.42 -11.55
C ARG A 79 19.21 53.05 -10.13
N ASN A 80 20.39 53.27 -9.52
CA ASN A 80 21.83 53.01 -9.83
C ASN A 80 22.49 52.40 -8.56
N GLY A 81 23.72 51.86 -8.53
CA GLY A 81 24.77 51.72 -9.55
C GLY A 81 26.04 51.02 -9.00
N HIS A 82 27.11 50.97 -9.80
CA HIS A 82 28.44 50.38 -9.49
C HIS A 82 29.52 51.50 -9.33
N PRO A 83 30.84 51.20 -9.20
CA PRO A 83 31.55 50.43 -8.17
C PRO A 83 32.73 51.24 -7.56
N ILE A 84 33.52 50.67 -6.63
CA ILE A 84 34.88 51.13 -6.27
C ILE A 84 35.83 49.92 -6.17
N GLU A 85 37.12 50.15 -6.45
CA GLU A 85 38.15 49.13 -6.70
C GLU A 85 39.02 48.75 -5.47
N ALA A 86 40.07 47.96 -5.73
CA ALA A 86 40.88 47.24 -4.74
C ALA A 86 41.90 48.09 -3.95
N GLY A 87 42.37 47.51 -2.83
CA GLY A 87 43.58 47.92 -2.10
C GLY A 87 44.50 46.73 -1.86
N LEU A 88 45.80 46.90 -2.12
CA LEU A 88 46.85 45.86 -2.09
C LEU A 88 47.80 46.08 -0.91
N GLN A 89 48.20 45.02 -0.20
CA GLN A 89 49.56 44.92 0.36
C GLN A 89 50.00 43.48 0.74
N GLN A 90 51.12 43.05 0.12
CA GLN A 90 52.28 42.29 0.65
C GLN A 90 52.04 41.10 1.63
N SER A 91 52.45 39.83 1.37
CA SER A 91 53.78 39.24 1.04
C SER A 91 54.82 39.39 2.18
N LEU A 92 55.55 38.39 2.71
CA LEU A 92 55.81 36.94 2.48
C LEU A 92 56.00 36.26 3.88
N GLY A 93 56.20 34.94 4.11
CA GLY A 93 56.12 33.72 3.29
C GLY A 93 57.06 32.58 3.78
N VAL A 94 56.74 31.32 3.40
CA VAL A 94 57.61 30.10 3.39
C VAL A 94 58.04 29.50 4.78
N PRO A 95 58.76 28.34 4.92
CA PRO A 95 58.16 27.12 5.53
C PRO A 95 58.95 26.48 6.71
N PHE A 96 58.50 25.33 7.22
CA PHE A 96 59.29 24.15 7.69
C PHE A 96 58.32 23.00 8.09
N LYS A 97 58.43 21.77 7.57
CA LYS A 97 59.33 20.62 7.89
C LYS A 97 58.80 19.61 8.94
N ASP A 98 58.35 18.46 8.44
CA ASP A 98 59.05 17.16 8.53
C ASP A 98 59.77 16.76 9.84
N HIS A 99 59.31 15.69 10.51
CA HIS A 99 59.94 14.34 10.45
C HIS A 99 59.20 13.27 11.30
N ALA A 100 59.62 12.00 11.18
CA ALA A 100 58.89 10.82 11.67
C ALA A 100 59.54 10.11 12.89
N VAL A 101 58.81 9.18 13.51
CA VAL A 101 59.32 8.19 14.48
C VAL A 101 58.87 6.77 14.09
N ARG A 102 59.79 5.81 14.12
CA ARG A 102 59.52 4.36 14.06
C ARG A 102 59.67 3.74 15.45
N GLY A 103 58.92 2.68 15.74
CA GLY A 103 59.16 1.80 16.89
C GLY A 103 58.46 0.44 16.70
N GLN A 104 59.15 -0.66 16.99
CA GLN A 104 58.58 -2.02 17.01
C GLN A 104 58.60 -2.60 18.44
N GLY A 105 57.71 -3.56 18.72
CA GLY A 105 57.76 -4.36 19.94
C GLY A 105 56.72 -5.48 19.97
N GLN A 106 57.14 -6.73 19.70
CA GLN A 106 56.37 -7.94 20.00
C GLN A 106 56.88 -8.59 21.30
N VAL A 107 56.00 -8.99 22.22
CA VAL A 107 56.21 -10.13 23.15
C VAL A 107 54.87 -10.86 23.39
N ARG A 108 54.92 -12.15 23.71
CA ARG A 108 53.79 -13.08 23.89
C ARG A 108 53.51 -13.41 25.37
N ARG A 109 52.25 -13.74 25.70
CA ARG A 109 51.72 -14.84 26.56
C ARG A 109 50.30 -14.46 27.02
N ARG A 110 49.24 -15.29 27.01
CA ARG A 110 49.05 -16.77 27.08
C ARG A 110 49.34 -17.39 28.45
N VAL A 111 48.29 -17.48 29.27
CA VAL A 111 48.02 -18.52 30.29
C VAL A 111 46.54 -18.88 30.17
N ASP A 112 46.19 -20.13 30.48
CA ASP A 112 44.86 -20.72 30.38
C ASP A 112 44.74 -21.85 31.43
N VAL A 113 43.51 -22.25 31.78
CA VAL A 113 43.09 -23.41 32.60
C VAL A 113 43.58 -23.52 34.06
N SER A 114 42.61 -23.58 35.01
CA SER A 114 42.62 -24.53 36.15
C SER A 114 41.20 -24.72 36.74
N GLN A 115 40.97 -25.78 37.51
CA GLN A 115 39.62 -26.31 37.86
C GLN A 115 39.33 -26.41 39.37
N HIS A 116 38.03 -26.40 39.69
CA HIS A 116 37.27 -27.08 40.78
C HIS A 116 37.82 -27.32 42.21
N GLY A 117 36.92 -27.10 43.19
CA GLY A 117 36.91 -27.59 44.58
C GLY A 117 35.91 -26.74 45.40
N HIS A 118 34.78 -27.24 45.94
CA HIS A 118 34.62 -28.06 47.18
C HIS A 118 35.25 -27.36 48.41
N GLN A 119 34.65 -27.23 49.61
CA GLN A 119 33.45 -27.75 50.32
C GLN A 119 33.29 -26.93 51.65
N ASN A 120 32.24 -26.92 52.51
CA ASN A 120 30.83 -27.40 52.61
C ASN A 120 30.17 -26.78 53.89
N ILE A 121 28.88 -27.09 54.21
CA ILE A 121 28.28 -27.14 55.60
C ILE A 121 28.08 -25.76 56.33
N GLU A 122 27.12 -25.46 57.25
CA GLU A 122 26.12 -26.22 58.06
C GLU A 122 24.77 -25.46 58.33
N VAL A 123 23.76 -26.11 58.93
CA VAL A 123 22.45 -25.53 59.39
C VAL A 123 21.88 -26.27 60.63
N PRO A 124 21.38 -25.58 61.68
CA PRO A 124 20.18 -26.00 62.46
C PRO A 124 19.25 -24.81 62.89
N SER A 125 17.90 -24.85 62.90
CA SER A 125 16.84 -25.76 63.43
C SER A 125 16.62 -25.68 64.96
N GLN A 126 15.42 -25.71 65.56
CA GLN A 126 14.02 -25.99 65.11
C GLN A 126 13.10 -24.73 65.28
N GLU A 127 11.80 -24.64 65.63
CA GLU A 127 10.66 -25.44 66.20
C GLU A 127 9.37 -25.19 65.36
N ARG A 128 8.30 -26.00 65.27
CA ARG A 128 7.31 -26.68 66.19
C ARG A 128 6.26 -25.73 66.81
N PHE A 129 4.95 -26.03 66.86
CA PHE A 129 4.17 -27.29 66.72
C PHE A 129 2.94 -27.20 65.78
N SER A 130 2.16 -28.28 65.64
CA SER A 130 1.10 -28.47 64.63
C SER A 130 -0.18 -29.17 65.14
N SER A 131 -1.31 -28.96 64.44
CA SER A 131 -2.40 -29.94 64.36
C SER A 131 -3.32 -29.72 63.14
N ARG A 132 -3.33 -30.70 62.23
CA ARG A 132 -4.50 -31.46 61.72
C ARG A 132 -5.75 -30.74 61.20
N ASP A 133 -6.38 -31.12 60.08
CA ASP A 133 -6.12 -32.01 58.91
C ASP A 133 -7.07 -31.46 57.76
N ALA A 134 -7.15 -31.89 56.49
CA ALA A 134 -6.66 -33.07 55.75
C ALA A 134 -6.56 -32.79 54.21
N ASP A 135 -5.90 -33.71 53.50
CA ASP A 135 -6.26 -34.33 52.20
C ASP A 135 -6.56 -33.57 50.88
N PHE A 136 -5.69 -33.90 49.90
CA PHE A 136 -5.89 -34.14 48.44
C PHE A 136 -6.14 -33.03 47.38
N LEU A 137 -5.08 -32.84 46.58
CA LEU A 137 -5.00 -32.71 45.10
C LEU A 137 -5.60 -31.51 44.33
N GLN A 138 -4.74 -30.98 43.43
CA GLN A 138 -5.04 -30.14 42.25
C GLN A 138 -5.58 -30.98 41.07
N PRO A 139 -6.00 -30.37 39.93
CA PRO A 139 -6.30 -28.96 39.65
C PRO A 139 -7.75 -28.74 39.13
N GLN A 140 -8.16 -27.48 38.94
CA GLN A 140 -9.34 -27.14 38.13
C GLN A 140 -8.94 -26.66 36.73
N ILE A 141 -9.78 -27.01 35.75
CA ILE A 141 -9.73 -26.61 34.33
C ILE A 141 -10.89 -25.63 34.07
N ASP A 142 -10.77 -24.80 33.03
CA ASP A 142 -11.78 -23.84 32.60
C ASP A 142 -13.21 -24.39 32.52
N ALA A 143 -14.16 -23.59 33.02
CA ALA A 143 -15.58 -23.69 32.70
C ALA A 143 -16.21 -22.29 32.71
N CYS A 144 -16.26 -21.64 31.55
CA CYS A 144 -17.04 -20.42 31.36
C CYS A 144 -18.54 -20.77 31.26
N LEU A 145 -19.43 -20.00 31.89
CA LEU A 145 -20.75 -19.60 31.36
C LEU A 145 -21.60 -18.77 32.38
N HIS A 146 -22.30 -17.76 31.86
CA HIS A 146 -23.29 -16.89 32.56
C HIS A 146 -22.70 -16.00 33.68
N ASP A 147 -23.28 -14.85 34.07
CA ASP A 147 -24.55 -14.21 33.69
C ASP A 147 -24.39 -12.67 33.67
N VAL A 148 -24.91 -11.99 32.62
CA VAL A 148 -25.20 -10.55 32.65
C VAL A 148 -26.40 -10.26 31.75
N ARG A 149 -27.52 -9.86 32.36
CA ARG A 149 -28.64 -9.17 31.70
C ARG A 149 -28.63 -7.67 32.03
N ASP A 150 -29.37 -6.92 31.23
CA ASP A 150 -30.00 -5.63 31.55
C ASP A 150 -29.11 -4.47 32.04
N VAL A 151 -28.56 -3.69 31.09
CA VAL A 151 -28.61 -2.21 31.16
C VAL A 151 -28.85 -1.62 29.76
N LEU A 152 -30.10 -1.27 29.43
CA LEU A 152 -30.45 -0.31 28.37
C LEU A 152 -31.76 0.41 28.73
N GLU A 153 -31.67 1.54 29.42
CA GLU A 153 -32.80 2.46 29.62
C GLU A 153 -32.67 3.73 28.78
N THR A 154 -33.52 3.89 27.75
CA THR A 154 -34.00 5.21 27.31
C THR A 154 -35.38 5.07 26.64
N LYS A 155 -36.37 5.82 27.11
CA LYS A 155 -37.71 6.04 26.52
C LYS A 155 -37.79 7.48 25.98
N ASP A 156 -38.64 7.87 25.03
CA ASP A 156 -39.60 7.14 24.18
C ASP A 156 -39.34 7.62 22.70
N VAL A 157 -40.22 7.84 21.70
CA VAL A 157 -41.68 7.94 21.56
C VAL A 157 -42.13 7.16 20.32
N LEU A 158 -43.30 6.55 20.37
CA LEU A 158 -43.92 5.76 19.29
C LEU A 158 -44.00 6.45 17.91
N PHE A 159 -43.89 5.64 16.85
CA PHE A 159 -44.93 5.54 15.82
C PHE A 159 -45.08 4.08 15.33
N ARG A 160 -46.30 3.65 14.97
CA ARG A 160 -46.66 2.25 14.65
C ARG A 160 -46.72 1.96 13.14
N GLN A 161 -46.17 0.82 12.72
CA GLN A 161 -46.81 -0.29 11.99
C GLN A 161 -45.71 -1.31 11.59
N GLU A 162 -45.69 -2.53 12.13
CA GLU A 162 -46.43 -3.73 11.68
C GLU A 162 -45.93 -4.30 10.33
N GLY A 163 -45.38 -5.52 10.37
CA GLY A 163 -44.73 -6.18 9.22
C GLY A 163 -43.85 -7.37 9.61
N MET A 164 -44.43 -8.36 10.28
CA MET A 164 -43.71 -9.52 10.84
C MET A 164 -43.48 -10.62 9.80
N LEU A 165 -42.24 -11.15 9.71
CA LEU A 165 -41.93 -12.59 9.65
C LEU A 165 -40.41 -12.83 9.64
N ARG A 166 -39.95 -13.74 10.51
CA ARG A 166 -38.63 -14.40 10.36
C ARG A 166 -38.85 -15.68 9.57
N SER A 167 -37.84 -16.13 8.82
CA SER A 167 -37.76 -17.52 8.36
C SER A 167 -36.42 -18.10 8.80
N GLU A 168 -36.48 -19.23 9.47
CA GLU A 168 -35.30 -20.02 9.82
C GLU A 168 -34.85 -20.85 8.61
N MET A 169 -33.56 -21.20 8.55
CA MET A 169 -33.00 -22.06 7.51
C MET A 169 -32.81 -23.48 8.03
N LEU A 170 -33.35 -24.49 7.33
CA LEU A 170 -32.84 -25.85 7.33
C LEU A 170 -32.85 -26.43 5.90
N PRO A 171 -31.83 -27.21 5.48
CA PRO A 171 -31.62 -27.58 4.08
C PRO A 171 -32.16 -28.97 3.72
N TRP A 172 -32.61 -29.16 2.49
CA TRP A 172 -32.82 -30.49 1.88
C TRP A 172 -32.39 -30.53 0.41
N HIS A 173 -31.97 -31.71 -0.04
CA HIS A 173 -31.32 -31.95 -1.34
C HIS A 173 -32.32 -32.14 -2.50
N ALA A 174 -31.78 -32.09 -3.73
CA ALA A 174 -32.54 -32.12 -4.99
C ALA A 174 -33.11 -33.50 -5.39
N ILE A 175 -34.26 -33.49 -6.07
CA ILE A 175 -34.78 -34.63 -6.85
C ILE A 175 -35.42 -34.13 -8.16
N GLY A 176 -35.09 -34.79 -9.28
CA GLY A 176 -36.02 -35.14 -10.37
C GLY A 176 -36.60 -34.03 -11.26
N ALA A 177 -36.14 -33.97 -12.51
CA ALA A 177 -36.76 -33.18 -13.57
C ALA A 177 -37.98 -33.89 -14.21
N ALA A 178 -38.92 -33.11 -14.76
CA ALA A 178 -39.99 -33.59 -15.64
C ALA A 178 -40.17 -32.66 -16.85
N LYS A 179 -40.52 -33.23 -18.01
CA LYS A 179 -40.59 -32.53 -19.32
C LYS A 179 -41.93 -31.83 -19.55
N VAL A 180 -41.90 -30.69 -20.24
CA VAL A 180 -42.95 -30.28 -21.22
C VAL A 180 -42.24 -29.75 -22.48
N ALA A 181 -42.83 -29.95 -23.66
CA ALA A 181 -42.24 -29.65 -24.98
C ALA A 181 -42.96 -28.47 -25.70
N PRO A 182 -42.38 -27.87 -26.77
CA PRO A 182 -42.78 -26.52 -27.23
C PRO A 182 -43.65 -26.46 -28.49
N VAL A 183 -44.49 -25.41 -28.57
CA VAL A 183 -45.12 -24.83 -29.79
C VAL A 183 -45.21 -23.31 -29.51
N ARG A 184 -44.55 -22.38 -30.22
CA ARG A 184 -44.57 -21.90 -31.63
C ARG A 184 -45.74 -20.97 -31.99
N ASP A 185 -45.36 -19.77 -32.46
CA ASP A 185 -46.08 -18.82 -33.34
C ASP A 185 -47.42 -18.21 -32.86
N ARG A 186 -47.95 -17.05 -33.30
CA ARG A 186 -47.55 -15.80 -34.01
C ARG A 186 -48.78 -14.83 -33.91
N ASP A 187 -48.82 -13.52 -34.15
CA ASP A 187 -47.87 -12.44 -34.55
C ASP A 187 -48.51 -11.09 -34.09
N ALA A 188 -47.73 -10.02 -33.83
CA ALA A 188 -48.27 -8.65 -33.66
C ALA A 188 -47.26 -7.53 -33.95
N GLN A 189 -47.72 -6.44 -34.61
CA GLN A 189 -46.88 -5.41 -35.25
C GLN A 189 -46.54 -4.19 -34.36
N VAL A 190 -45.55 -3.41 -34.80
CA VAL A 190 -45.10 -2.12 -34.21
C VAL A 190 -45.96 -0.95 -34.70
N SER A 191 -46.19 0.06 -33.85
CA SER A 191 -46.56 1.43 -34.27
C SER A 191 -46.00 2.48 -33.31
N GLU A 192 -45.62 3.65 -33.84
CA GLU A 192 -44.98 4.76 -33.10
C GLU A 192 -45.98 5.79 -32.52
N ARG A 193 -45.43 6.79 -31.78
CA ARG A 193 -46.03 8.11 -31.40
C ARG A 193 -47.05 8.08 -30.26
N ALA A 194 -47.28 9.18 -29.51
CA ALA A 194 -46.45 10.35 -29.18
C ALA A 194 -47.07 11.05 -27.94
N ALA A 195 -46.33 11.95 -27.28
CA ALA A 195 -46.84 12.67 -26.11
C ALA A 195 -47.89 13.76 -26.47
N PRO A 196 -48.95 13.95 -25.66
CA PRO A 196 -49.98 14.97 -25.90
C PRO A 196 -49.53 16.38 -25.47
N SER A 197 -49.96 17.38 -26.24
CA SER A 197 -49.76 18.81 -25.96
C SER A 197 -51.03 19.48 -25.44
N VAL A 198 -50.88 20.49 -24.56
CA VAL A 198 -51.97 21.42 -24.22
C VAL A 198 -51.49 22.86 -24.41
N GLN A 199 -52.07 23.56 -25.38
CA GLN A 199 -52.17 25.02 -25.42
C GLN A 199 -53.47 25.42 -24.71
N GLY A 200 -53.61 26.58 -24.09
CA GLY A 200 -52.68 27.71 -23.91
C GLY A 200 -53.49 28.95 -23.52
N LEU A 201 -52.84 30.10 -23.33
CA LEU A 201 -53.51 31.41 -23.30
C LEU A 201 -52.49 32.51 -23.60
N HIS A 202 -52.80 33.40 -24.56
CA HIS A 202 -51.92 34.46 -25.00
C HIS A 202 -52.45 35.84 -24.61
N GLY A 203 -51.55 36.72 -24.15
CA GLY A 203 -51.71 38.17 -24.21
C GLY A 203 -52.22 38.84 -22.94
N PHE A 204 -51.39 39.74 -22.38
CA PHE A 204 -51.71 41.17 -22.51
C PHE A 204 -50.43 42.03 -22.53
N ALA A 205 -50.61 43.28 -22.93
CA ALA A 205 -49.61 44.24 -23.40
C ALA A 205 -48.36 44.49 -22.53
N SER A 206 -47.28 44.88 -23.21
CA SER A 206 -46.14 45.63 -22.68
C SER A 206 -46.53 47.04 -22.20
N ARG A 207 -45.95 47.51 -21.08
CA ARG A 207 -45.49 48.89 -20.79
C ARG A 207 -44.84 48.95 -19.39
N PHE A 208 -44.37 50.13 -18.97
CA PHE A 208 -43.68 50.39 -17.69
C PHE A 208 -42.28 49.76 -17.54
N ARG A 209 -41.39 50.10 -18.47
CA ARG A 209 -40.18 50.83 -18.02
C ARG A 209 -40.54 52.31 -18.07
N ASP A 210 -40.44 52.99 -16.93
CA ASP A 210 -40.16 54.42 -16.71
C ASP A 210 -40.57 54.77 -15.26
N LEU A 211 -40.03 55.87 -14.71
CA LEU A 211 -40.10 56.32 -13.31
C LEU A 211 -39.27 55.45 -12.32
N GLY A 212 -38.02 55.87 -12.07
CA GLY A 212 -37.17 55.29 -11.03
C GLY A 212 -37.36 55.97 -9.68
N MET A 213 -37.77 55.21 -8.66
CA MET A 213 -37.86 55.61 -7.24
C MET A 213 -37.45 54.43 -6.33
N PRO A 214 -36.96 54.67 -5.09
CA PRO A 214 -36.38 53.64 -4.24
C PRO A 214 -37.39 52.80 -3.42
N LEU A 215 -36.84 51.80 -2.73
CA LEU A 215 -37.45 50.74 -1.90
C LEU A 215 -38.56 51.20 -0.92
N PRO A 216 -39.40 50.24 -0.48
CA PRO A 216 -39.25 49.82 0.91
C PRO A 216 -39.11 48.29 1.09
N SER A 217 -38.54 47.90 2.23
CA SER A 217 -38.42 46.52 2.69
C SER A 217 -39.60 46.10 3.57
N THR A 218 -40.18 44.92 3.34
CA THR A 218 -41.04 44.25 4.34
C THR A 218 -40.95 42.73 4.28
N SER A 219 -40.52 42.17 5.41
CA SER A 219 -41.04 40.95 6.07
C SER A 219 -41.33 39.68 5.25
N LEU A 220 -40.51 38.66 5.52
CA LEU A 220 -40.93 37.28 5.85
C LEU A 220 -42.02 36.61 4.98
N HIS A 221 -41.59 35.71 4.09
CA HIS A 221 -42.25 34.41 3.96
C HIS A 221 -41.26 33.30 3.59
N VAL A 222 -41.35 32.16 4.29
CA VAL A 222 -40.54 30.96 4.04
C VAL A 222 -41.31 29.98 3.15
N PRO A 223 -40.76 29.54 2.01
CA PRO A 223 -41.25 28.40 1.26
C PRO A 223 -40.28 27.22 1.32
N ARG A 224 -40.73 26.15 2.00
CA ARG A 224 -40.19 24.78 2.08
C ARG A 224 -39.22 24.37 0.96
N LEU A 225 -38.00 23.96 1.35
CA LEU A 225 -37.08 23.20 0.50
C LEU A 225 -37.72 21.86 0.06
N ARG A 226 -38.01 21.70 -1.24
CA ARG A 226 -38.16 20.37 -1.85
C ARG A 226 -36.78 19.86 -2.26
N GLY A 227 -36.28 18.82 -1.59
CA GLY A 227 -34.96 18.26 -1.84
C GLY A 227 -34.84 17.55 -3.18
N CYS A 228 -34.43 18.26 -4.23
CA CYS A 228 -33.89 17.65 -5.45
C CYS A 228 -32.39 17.40 -5.25
N LEU A 229 -32.03 16.18 -4.82
CA LEU A 229 -30.65 15.70 -4.85
C LEU A 229 -30.20 15.48 -6.29
N VAL A 230 -29.73 16.55 -6.93
CA VAL A 230 -29.13 16.52 -8.27
C VAL A 230 -27.81 15.74 -8.18
N ARG A 231 -27.86 14.44 -8.48
CA ARG A 231 -26.67 13.58 -8.53
C ARG A 231 -25.66 14.16 -9.54
N PRO A 232 -24.39 14.33 -9.18
CA PRO A 232 -23.37 14.78 -10.13
C PRO A 232 -23.26 13.83 -11.34
N ARG A 233 -23.28 14.39 -12.55
CA ARG A 233 -23.28 13.60 -13.80
C ARG A 233 -22.06 12.68 -13.96
N TRP A 234 -20.94 12.96 -13.29
CA TRP A 234 -19.73 12.12 -13.34
C TRP A 234 -19.92 10.74 -12.69
N ALA A 235 -20.77 10.62 -11.66
CA ALA A 235 -20.97 9.39 -10.90
C ALA A 235 -21.72 8.28 -11.67
N ARG A 236 -22.25 8.57 -12.87
CA ARG A 236 -22.96 7.59 -13.72
C ARG A 236 -22.08 6.82 -14.71
N ARG A 237 -20.77 7.13 -14.82
CA ARG A 237 -19.91 6.57 -15.89
C ARG A 237 -19.05 5.38 -15.45
N TRP A 238 -19.23 4.88 -14.22
CA TRP A 238 -18.43 3.83 -13.60
C TRP A 238 -19.34 2.85 -12.83
N SER A 239 -20.05 1.97 -13.55
CA SER A 239 -20.85 0.88 -12.99
C SER A 239 -20.62 -0.40 -13.82
N PRO A 240 -19.87 -1.41 -13.33
CA PRO A 240 -19.44 -2.57 -14.12
C PRO A 240 -20.55 -3.57 -14.54
N THR A 241 -21.82 -3.27 -14.26
CA THR A 241 -22.91 -4.25 -14.17
C THR A 241 -23.99 -4.13 -15.26
N GLU A 242 -23.75 -3.36 -16.33
CA GLU A 242 -24.65 -3.37 -17.49
C GLU A 242 -24.29 -4.52 -18.46
N ALA A 243 -25.28 -5.34 -18.82
CA ALA A 243 -25.06 -6.57 -19.57
C ALA A 243 -24.58 -6.29 -21.01
N GLY A 244 -23.41 -6.82 -21.36
CA GLY A 244 -22.77 -6.60 -22.67
C GLY A 244 -21.24 -6.49 -22.63
N HIS A 245 -20.61 -6.47 -21.46
CA HIS A 245 -19.17 -6.65 -21.36
C HIS A 245 -18.76 -8.05 -21.82
N VAL A 246 -17.97 -8.09 -22.90
CA VAL A 246 -17.06 -9.20 -23.19
C VAL A 246 -16.16 -9.37 -21.95
N PRO A 247 -15.87 -10.60 -21.49
CA PRO A 247 -14.89 -10.80 -20.43
C PRO A 247 -13.54 -10.23 -20.88
N ASN A 248 -13.06 -9.19 -20.19
CA ASN A 248 -11.72 -8.64 -20.48
C ASN A 248 -10.69 -9.72 -20.15
N ASP A 249 -9.74 -9.98 -21.04
CA ASP A 249 -8.63 -10.88 -20.75
C ASP A 249 -7.90 -10.44 -19.46
N LEU A 250 -7.60 -11.40 -18.59
CA LEU A 250 -6.86 -11.20 -17.36
C LEU A 250 -5.37 -11.06 -17.67
N GLU A 251 -4.74 -10.06 -17.09
CA GLU A 251 -3.28 -9.94 -17.09
C GLU A 251 -2.73 -10.79 -15.93
N VAL A 252 -2.02 -11.86 -16.28
CA VAL A 252 -1.46 -12.85 -15.35
C VAL A 252 0.05 -12.93 -15.44
N LEU A 253 0.68 -13.37 -14.36
CA LEU A 253 2.04 -13.89 -14.36
C LEU A 253 1.96 -15.40 -14.55
N ARG A 254 2.39 -15.91 -15.72
CA ARG A 254 2.55 -17.35 -15.94
C ARG A 254 3.85 -17.81 -15.33
N ILE A 255 3.80 -18.79 -14.43
CA ILE A 255 4.92 -19.32 -13.68
C ILE A 255 5.10 -20.81 -14.01
N ALA A 256 6.29 -21.20 -14.43
CA ALA A 256 6.67 -22.60 -14.59
C ALA A 256 7.08 -23.24 -13.23
N PRO A 257 6.86 -24.55 -13.02
CA PRO A 257 7.43 -25.25 -11.87
C PRO A 257 8.96 -25.29 -11.94
N LEU A 258 9.61 -25.25 -10.78
CA LEU A 258 11.06 -25.15 -10.62
C LEU A 258 11.62 -26.35 -9.83
N ASP A 259 12.28 -27.27 -10.52
CA ASP A 259 12.82 -28.51 -9.93
C ASP A 259 14.07 -28.30 -9.05
N ALA A 260 14.87 -27.27 -9.34
CA ALA A 260 16.20 -27.07 -8.77
C ALA A 260 16.55 -25.58 -8.60
N PRO A 261 16.02 -24.90 -7.56
CA PRO A 261 16.31 -23.49 -7.30
C PRO A 261 17.79 -23.24 -6.99
N ALA A 262 18.36 -22.21 -7.61
CA ALA A 262 19.68 -21.70 -7.23
C ALA A 262 19.63 -20.94 -5.90
N ALA A 263 20.77 -20.87 -5.19
CA ALA A 263 20.89 -20.09 -3.96
C ALA A 263 21.04 -18.59 -4.28
N ILE A 264 20.29 -17.74 -3.58
CA ILE A 264 20.18 -16.29 -3.88
C ILE A 264 20.39 -15.38 -2.65
N ASP A 265 20.96 -14.19 -2.89
CA ASP A 265 21.14 -13.13 -1.89
C ASP A 265 19.87 -12.27 -1.77
N TRP A 266 19.02 -12.56 -0.80
CA TRP A 266 17.76 -11.85 -0.61
C TRP A 266 17.95 -10.58 0.21
N ARG A 267 18.43 -9.53 -0.44
CA ARG A 267 18.46 -8.17 0.10
C ARG A 267 17.03 -7.63 0.25
N LEU A 268 16.60 -7.46 1.50
CA LEU A 268 15.30 -6.89 1.84
C LEU A 268 15.18 -5.43 1.32
N PRO A 269 14.02 -5.04 0.77
CA PRO A 269 13.76 -3.65 0.37
C PRO A 269 13.72 -2.73 1.60
N ALA A 270 13.82 -1.42 1.40
CA ALA A 270 13.72 -0.44 2.47
C ALA A 270 12.30 -0.42 3.09
N SER A 271 12.22 -0.34 4.43
CA SER A 271 10.95 -0.49 5.14
C SER A 271 9.96 0.61 4.79
N LYS A 272 8.84 0.20 4.19
CA LYS A 272 7.77 1.10 3.72
C LYS A 272 7.20 1.95 4.86
N SER A 273 7.00 1.34 6.04
CA SER A 273 6.45 2.02 7.20
C SER A 273 7.39 3.08 7.77
N HIS A 274 8.71 2.90 7.67
CA HIS A 274 9.69 3.91 8.06
C HIS A 274 9.74 5.03 7.02
N ALA A 275 9.90 4.69 5.74
CA ALA A 275 10.07 5.64 4.65
C ALA A 275 8.91 6.64 4.53
N ILE A 276 7.66 6.17 4.58
CA ILE A 276 6.47 7.05 4.46
C ILE A 276 6.37 8.07 5.62
N ARG A 277 6.83 7.70 6.82
CA ARG A 277 6.86 8.60 7.99
C ARG A 277 8.00 9.61 7.90
N TRP A 278 9.20 9.15 7.56
CA TRP A 278 10.37 10.01 7.39
C TRP A 278 10.23 10.99 6.22
N LEU A 279 9.58 10.59 5.13
CA LEU A 279 9.21 11.50 4.04
C LEU A 279 8.31 12.65 4.54
N LEU A 280 7.30 12.36 5.38
CA LEU A 280 6.46 13.42 5.96
C LEU A 280 7.26 14.33 6.91
N MET A 281 8.10 13.76 7.79
CA MET A 281 8.93 14.56 8.70
C MET A 281 9.94 15.43 7.95
N GLY A 282 10.60 14.92 6.92
CA GLY A 282 11.48 15.71 6.06
C GLY A 282 10.76 16.86 5.36
N ALA A 283 9.51 16.65 4.91
CA ALA A 283 8.68 17.69 4.30
C ALA A 283 8.09 18.72 5.29
N LEU A 284 8.10 18.42 6.59
CA LEU A 284 7.65 19.32 7.66
C LEU A 284 8.82 19.94 8.47
N SER A 285 10.05 19.48 8.23
CA SER A 285 11.26 19.93 8.92
C SER A 285 11.66 21.36 8.56
N ARG A 286 12.53 21.96 9.37
CA ARG A 286 13.14 23.29 9.13
C ARG A 286 14.46 23.27 8.37
N ALA A 287 15.06 22.10 8.21
CA ALA A 287 16.34 21.89 7.54
C ALA A 287 16.25 20.64 6.65
N PRO A 288 17.13 20.51 5.63
CA PRO A 288 17.17 19.30 4.82
C PRO A 288 17.51 18.04 5.62
N THR A 289 16.99 16.90 5.16
CA THR A 289 17.22 15.57 5.74
C THR A 289 17.48 14.56 4.63
N THR A 290 18.58 13.82 4.71
CA THR A 290 18.94 12.76 3.77
C THR A 290 18.45 11.41 4.27
N LEU A 291 17.60 10.74 3.48
CA LEU A 291 17.17 9.36 3.72
C LEU A 291 18.12 8.41 2.99
N HIS A 292 18.90 7.63 3.74
CA HIS A 292 19.88 6.67 3.25
C HIS A 292 19.30 5.26 3.15
N GLY A 293 19.71 4.51 2.13
CA GLY A 293 19.29 3.12 1.95
C GLY A 293 17.86 3.00 1.41
N VAL A 294 17.48 3.87 0.47
CA VAL A 294 16.18 3.85 -0.22
C VAL A 294 16.04 2.70 -1.25
N ASP A 295 17.06 1.84 -1.37
CA ASP A 295 17.05 0.62 -2.17
C ASP A 295 15.74 -0.16 -2.06
N GLY A 296 15.09 -0.40 -3.20
CA GLY A 296 13.90 -1.23 -3.31
C GLY A 296 12.62 -0.62 -2.72
N LEU A 297 12.54 0.70 -2.50
CA LEU A 297 11.28 1.32 -2.07
C LEU A 297 10.13 1.06 -3.05
N GLY A 298 9.06 0.44 -2.56
CA GLY A 298 7.85 0.17 -3.32
C GLY A 298 7.02 1.41 -3.68
N GLU A 299 6.11 1.23 -4.64
CA GLU A 299 5.25 2.27 -5.26
C GLU A 299 4.48 3.15 -4.26
N ASP A 300 4.18 2.63 -3.07
CA ASP A 300 3.55 3.37 -1.97
C ASP A 300 4.44 4.52 -1.45
N ALA A 301 5.74 4.30 -1.29
CA ALA A 301 6.69 5.31 -0.83
C ALA A 301 7.02 6.31 -1.95
N CYS A 302 7.16 5.84 -3.18
CA CYS A 302 7.28 6.68 -4.37
C CYS A 302 6.02 7.56 -4.56
N SER A 303 4.84 7.04 -4.23
CA SER A 303 3.59 7.81 -4.23
C SER A 303 3.54 8.86 -3.12
N MET A 304 4.09 8.57 -1.93
CA MET A 304 4.26 9.56 -0.86
C MET A 304 5.21 10.70 -1.29
N ARG A 305 6.39 10.37 -1.86
CA ARG A 305 7.34 11.35 -2.41
C ARG A 305 6.68 12.26 -3.45
N ARG A 306 6.08 11.69 -4.50
CA ARG A 306 5.37 12.41 -5.58
C ARG A 306 4.25 13.33 -5.09
N VAL A 307 3.62 13.00 -3.97
CA VAL A 307 2.55 13.82 -3.36
C VAL A 307 3.14 14.95 -2.51
N LEU A 308 4.21 14.71 -1.75
CA LEU A 308 4.90 15.76 -1.01
C LEU A 308 5.61 16.77 -1.93
N GLU A 309 6.13 16.32 -3.08
CA GLU A 309 6.69 17.18 -4.13
C GLU A 309 5.63 18.16 -4.68
N GLN A 310 4.40 17.70 -4.90
CA GLN A 310 3.26 18.57 -5.25
C GLN A 310 2.84 19.52 -4.11
N LEU A 311 3.12 19.16 -2.86
CA LEU A 311 2.97 20.02 -1.68
C LEU A 311 4.20 20.92 -1.43
N GLY A 312 5.20 20.89 -2.30
CA GLY A 312 6.33 21.83 -2.31
C GLY A 312 7.66 21.31 -1.76
N LEU A 313 7.74 20.04 -1.31
CA LEU A 313 9.02 19.36 -1.08
C LEU A 313 9.85 19.36 -2.36
N ARG A 314 11.18 19.42 -2.24
CA ARG A 314 12.09 18.98 -3.31
C ARG A 314 12.85 17.75 -2.82
N VAL A 315 13.03 16.78 -3.70
CA VAL A 315 13.88 15.62 -3.44
C VAL A 315 15.00 15.62 -4.46
N GLU A 316 16.22 15.71 -3.97
CA GLU A 316 17.43 15.43 -4.74
C GLU A 316 17.83 13.97 -4.49
N GLU A 317 18.33 13.29 -5.51
CA GLU A 317 18.49 11.83 -5.54
C GLU A 317 19.88 11.50 -6.07
N GLU A 318 20.67 10.85 -5.22
CA GLU A 318 22.09 10.58 -5.42
C GLU A 318 22.42 9.18 -4.86
N ASP A 319 23.08 8.35 -5.66
CA ASP A 319 23.34 6.92 -5.40
C ASP A 319 22.11 6.15 -4.83
N ALA A 320 22.12 5.89 -3.52
CA ALA A 320 21.10 5.14 -2.77
C ALA A 320 20.49 6.00 -1.65
N ALA A 321 20.42 7.32 -1.86
CA ALA A 321 19.92 8.30 -0.90
C ALA A 321 19.00 9.36 -1.53
N TRP A 322 18.04 9.85 -0.73
CA TRP A 322 17.13 10.94 -1.08
C TRP A 322 17.30 12.12 -0.12
N THR A 323 17.86 13.23 -0.60
CA THR A 323 18.00 14.48 0.14
C THR A 323 16.70 15.28 0.04
N LEU A 324 15.97 15.35 1.15
CA LEU A 324 14.68 16.02 1.28
C LEU A 324 14.88 17.47 1.67
N HIS A 325 14.53 18.41 0.78
CA HIS A 325 14.56 19.85 1.05
C HIS A 325 13.14 20.39 1.33
N PRO A 326 12.80 20.72 2.59
CA PRO A 326 11.46 21.17 2.95
C PRO A 326 11.07 22.52 2.32
N PRO A 327 9.78 22.75 2.01
CA PRO A 327 9.28 24.09 1.78
C PRO A 327 9.13 24.86 3.10
N ALA A 328 9.14 26.20 3.04
CA ALA A 328 8.85 27.04 4.21
C ALA A 328 7.45 26.81 4.82
N SER A 329 6.52 26.27 4.03
CA SER A 329 5.23 25.72 4.46
C SER A 329 4.67 24.79 3.36
N LEU A 330 3.82 23.82 3.73
CA LEU A 330 3.12 22.99 2.75
C LEU A 330 2.27 23.86 1.82
N ARG A 331 2.41 23.63 0.52
CA ARG A 331 1.74 24.37 -0.55
C ARG A 331 0.46 23.65 -0.96
N ARG A 332 -0.55 24.39 -1.41
CA ARG A 332 -1.67 23.80 -2.13
C ARG A 332 -1.17 23.18 -3.45
N PRO A 333 -1.55 21.93 -3.76
CA PRO A 333 -1.16 21.30 -5.02
C PRO A 333 -1.93 21.91 -6.20
N ALA A 334 -1.30 21.94 -7.37
CA ALA A 334 -1.94 22.40 -8.61
C ALA A 334 -2.99 21.40 -9.15
N SER A 335 -2.95 20.16 -8.67
CA SER A 335 -3.69 18.99 -9.15
C SER A 335 -4.23 18.15 -7.98
N LEU A 336 -5.03 17.13 -8.32
CA LEU A 336 -5.38 16.04 -7.41
C LEU A 336 -4.11 15.28 -6.98
N LEU A 337 -4.04 14.91 -5.70
CA LEU A 337 -2.97 14.10 -5.14
C LEU A 337 -3.34 12.62 -5.29
N HIS A 338 -2.55 11.88 -6.07
CA HIS A 338 -2.77 10.46 -6.33
C HIS A 338 -1.83 9.58 -5.49
N LEU A 339 -2.39 8.88 -4.52
CA LEU A 339 -1.70 8.13 -3.46
C LEU A 339 -1.37 6.67 -3.84
N GLY A 340 -1.74 6.21 -5.04
CA GLY A 340 -1.57 4.81 -5.45
C GLY A 340 -2.44 3.87 -4.60
N ASN A 341 -1.86 2.75 -4.15
CA ASN A 341 -2.48 1.81 -3.21
C ASN A 341 -2.12 2.14 -1.74
N SER A 342 -1.54 3.31 -1.45
CA SER A 342 -0.99 3.55 -0.11
C SER A 342 -2.02 4.08 0.89
N GLY A 343 -2.61 3.16 1.65
CA GLY A 343 -3.50 3.50 2.77
C GLY A 343 -2.82 4.30 3.88
N THR A 344 -1.51 4.10 4.09
CA THR A 344 -0.69 4.86 5.05
C THR A 344 -0.45 6.28 4.56
N ALA A 345 0.04 6.45 3.32
CA ALA A 345 0.30 7.78 2.76
C ALA A 345 -1.00 8.59 2.65
N LEU A 346 -2.12 7.98 2.24
CA LEU A 346 -3.44 8.63 2.24
C LEU A 346 -3.78 9.26 3.59
N ARG A 347 -3.62 8.52 4.70
CA ARG A 347 -3.99 9.00 6.03
C ARG A 347 -3.01 10.06 6.54
N LEU A 348 -1.69 9.85 6.37
CA LEU A 348 -0.68 10.84 6.75
C LEU A 348 -0.88 12.17 5.99
N VAL A 349 -1.06 12.10 4.66
CA VAL A 349 -1.31 13.28 3.82
C VAL A 349 -2.63 13.93 4.17
N ALA A 350 -3.72 13.18 4.37
CA ALA A 350 -5.02 13.74 4.73
C ALA A 350 -4.99 14.52 6.04
N ALA A 351 -4.29 14.02 7.07
CA ALA A 351 -4.08 14.78 8.29
C ALA A 351 -3.26 16.05 8.01
N ALA A 352 -2.10 15.95 7.34
CA ALA A 352 -1.25 17.11 7.07
C ALA A 352 -1.95 18.21 6.23
N VAL A 353 -2.64 17.86 5.14
CA VAL A 353 -3.32 18.85 4.28
C VAL A 353 -4.60 19.40 4.89
N SER A 354 -5.17 18.76 5.92
CA SER A 354 -6.35 19.27 6.61
C SER A 354 -6.10 20.56 7.41
N HIS A 355 -4.83 20.90 7.68
CA HIS A 355 -4.42 22.18 8.24
C HIS A 355 -4.33 23.31 7.19
N LEU A 356 -4.50 23.03 5.89
CA LEU A 356 -4.44 24.04 4.84
C LEU A 356 -5.78 24.77 4.64
N ASN A 357 -5.76 26.11 4.61
CA ASN A 357 -6.92 26.97 4.32
C ASN A 357 -7.37 26.92 2.85
N GLN A 358 -7.06 25.84 2.11
CA GLN A 358 -7.23 25.75 0.66
C GLN A 358 -7.70 24.35 0.24
N PRO A 359 -8.47 24.22 -0.84
CA PRO A 359 -9.04 22.94 -1.26
C PRO A 359 -7.96 21.99 -1.78
N VAL A 360 -7.99 20.75 -1.29
CA VAL A 360 -7.10 19.64 -1.69
C VAL A 360 -7.95 18.42 -2.01
N MET A 361 -7.66 17.76 -3.13
CA MET A 361 -8.36 16.55 -3.56
C MET A 361 -7.41 15.34 -3.46
N LEU A 362 -7.81 14.30 -2.74
CA LEU A 362 -7.04 13.06 -2.56
C LEU A 362 -7.74 11.89 -3.26
N ASP A 363 -6.98 11.05 -3.95
CA ASP A 363 -7.49 9.86 -4.65
C ASP A 363 -6.41 8.78 -4.79
N GLY A 364 -6.77 7.63 -5.36
CA GLY A 364 -5.84 6.57 -5.73
C GLY A 364 -6.48 5.58 -6.70
N ASP A 365 -5.94 4.36 -6.70
CA ASP A 365 -6.45 3.27 -7.53
C ASP A 365 -7.78 2.67 -7.04
N ALA A 366 -8.27 1.65 -7.75
CA ALA A 366 -9.50 0.94 -7.43
C ALA A 366 -9.51 0.32 -6.02
N SER A 367 -8.35 -0.08 -5.49
CA SER A 367 -8.20 -0.62 -4.13
C SER A 367 -8.29 0.49 -3.09
N LEU A 368 -7.50 1.56 -3.20
CA LEU A 368 -7.54 2.68 -2.26
C LEU A 368 -8.94 3.32 -2.20
N ARG A 369 -9.63 3.43 -3.34
CA ARG A 369 -11.00 3.96 -3.46
C ARG A 369 -12.04 3.20 -2.64
N ARG A 370 -11.87 1.90 -2.39
CA ARG A 370 -12.80 1.12 -1.52
C ARG A 370 -12.60 1.41 -0.03
N ARG A 371 -11.39 1.80 0.38
CA ARG A 371 -10.97 1.90 1.80
C ARG A 371 -11.21 3.28 2.40
N GLY A 372 -10.93 4.35 1.66
CA GLY A 372 -11.09 5.73 2.13
C GLY A 372 -10.34 6.05 3.43
N LEU A 373 -10.78 7.09 4.15
CA LEU A 373 -10.08 7.59 5.33
C LEU A 373 -10.43 6.86 6.64
N GLY A 374 -11.58 6.20 6.73
CA GLY A 374 -12.04 5.53 7.95
C GLY A 374 -12.28 6.54 9.10
N ASP A 375 -11.97 6.14 10.33
CA ASP A 375 -12.25 6.92 11.54
C ASP A 375 -11.52 8.27 11.58
N LEU A 376 -10.37 8.41 10.88
CA LEU A 376 -9.71 9.72 10.65
C LEU A 376 -10.64 10.72 9.95
N GLY A 377 -11.45 10.26 8.99
CA GLY A 377 -12.43 11.08 8.28
C GLY A 377 -13.66 11.45 9.11
N THR A 378 -13.83 10.84 10.30
CA THR A 378 -14.80 11.27 11.31
C THR A 378 -14.18 12.38 12.16
N VAL A 379 -12.99 12.14 12.71
CA VAL A 379 -12.26 13.10 13.55
C VAL A 379 -12.03 14.43 12.84
N LEU A 380 -11.58 14.41 11.58
CA LEU A 380 -11.37 15.64 10.81
C LEU A 380 -12.66 16.45 10.59
N LYS A 381 -13.82 15.79 10.42
CA LYS A 381 -15.12 16.48 10.33
C LYS A 381 -15.58 17.07 11.65
N GLN A 382 -15.32 16.40 12.78
CA GLN A 382 -15.58 16.96 14.12
C GLN A 382 -14.72 18.21 14.35
N GLN A 383 -13.47 18.19 13.89
CA GLN A 383 -12.55 19.34 13.86
C GLN A 383 -12.86 20.35 12.73
N GLY A 384 -14.09 20.38 12.20
CA GLY A 384 -14.57 21.39 11.26
C GLY A 384 -14.09 21.28 9.81
N VAL A 385 -13.22 20.33 9.48
CA VAL A 385 -12.69 20.15 8.12
C VAL A 385 -13.83 19.71 7.21
N ARG A 386 -14.14 20.53 6.19
CA ARG A 386 -15.25 20.25 5.28
C ARG A 386 -14.79 19.24 4.23
N MET A 387 -15.46 18.10 4.17
CA MET A 387 -15.07 16.98 3.31
C MET A 387 -16.24 16.53 2.44
N ARG A 388 -16.07 16.56 1.12
CA ARG A 388 -16.96 15.87 0.18
C ARG A 388 -16.35 14.53 -0.20
N VAL A 389 -17.05 13.45 0.12
CA VAL A 389 -16.67 12.06 -0.18
C VAL A 389 -17.64 11.53 -1.24
N GLY A 390 -17.26 10.48 -1.97
CA GLY A 390 -18.22 9.65 -2.71
C GLY A 390 -19.14 8.85 -1.79
N ASP A 391 -19.75 7.79 -2.33
CA ASP A 391 -20.73 6.97 -1.62
C ASP A 391 -20.10 5.87 -0.74
N ALA A 392 -20.93 4.90 -0.31
CA ALA A 392 -20.48 3.80 0.55
C ALA A 392 -19.54 2.80 -0.14
N HIS A 393 -19.56 2.72 -1.48
CA HIS A 393 -18.74 1.82 -2.28
C HIS A 393 -17.49 2.51 -2.82
N VAL A 394 -17.61 3.79 -3.20
CA VAL A 394 -16.54 4.62 -3.77
C VAL A 394 -16.19 5.75 -2.81
N ARG A 395 -15.21 5.51 -1.93
CA ARG A 395 -14.82 6.40 -0.81
C ARG A 395 -13.73 7.42 -1.17
N LEU A 396 -13.18 7.36 -2.38
CA LEU A 396 -12.32 8.37 -2.99
C LEU A 396 -12.76 8.59 -4.45
N PRO A 397 -12.52 9.77 -5.06
CA PRO A 397 -11.81 10.93 -4.51
C PRO A 397 -12.52 11.59 -3.32
N VAL A 398 -11.73 12.25 -2.47
CA VAL A 398 -12.24 13.13 -1.41
C VAL A 398 -11.74 14.56 -1.62
N ASP A 399 -12.66 15.52 -1.59
CA ASP A 399 -12.41 16.96 -1.71
C ASP A 399 -12.46 17.58 -0.30
N MET A 400 -11.29 17.97 0.21
CA MET A 400 -11.05 18.41 1.59
C MET A 400 -10.73 19.91 1.65
N HIS A 401 -11.37 20.62 2.58
CA HIS A 401 -11.23 22.06 2.79
C HIS A 401 -10.98 22.32 4.28
N GLY A 402 -9.72 22.58 4.64
CA GLY A 402 -9.33 23.05 5.97
C GLY A 402 -9.52 24.57 6.15
N PRO A 403 -8.92 25.16 7.21
CA PRO A 403 -8.17 24.48 8.27
C PRO A 403 -9.10 23.69 9.21
N TRP A 404 -8.54 23.16 10.31
CA TRP A 404 -9.35 22.79 11.46
C TRP A 404 -10.00 24.04 12.07
N SER A 405 -11.20 23.88 12.64
CA SER A 405 -11.85 24.90 13.46
C SER A 405 -11.30 24.93 14.89
N GLU A 406 -11.36 26.08 15.55
CA GLU A 406 -10.97 26.29 16.98
C GLU A 406 -11.91 25.60 18.00
N VAL A 407 -12.65 24.56 17.59
CA VAL A 407 -13.72 23.93 18.39
C VAL A 407 -13.14 22.95 19.42
N SER A 408 -13.40 23.23 20.69
CA SER A 408 -12.83 22.55 21.86
C SER A 408 -13.53 21.23 22.26
N GLU A 409 -14.14 20.49 21.32
CA GLU A 409 -14.67 19.16 21.62
C GLU A 409 -13.51 18.14 21.73
N PRO A 410 -13.48 17.27 22.78
CA PRO A 410 -12.44 16.26 22.92
C PRO A 410 -12.41 15.31 21.72
N LEU A 411 -11.23 15.13 21.12
CA LEU A 411 -11.08 14.19 20.02
C LEU A 411 -11.14 12.77 20.59
N VAL A 412 -11.98 11.92 19.99
CA VAL A 412 -12.11 10.51 20.33
C VAL A 412 -11.80 9.68 19.10
N LEU A 413 -10.91 8.69 19.23
CA LEU A 413 -10.42 7.89 18.11
C LEU A 413 -10.36 6.40 18.46
N ARG A 414 -11.03 5.58 17.64
CA ARG A 414 -10.95 4.12 17.75
C ARG A 414 -9.58 3.56 17.34
N ARG A 415 -9.02 2.66 18.16
CA ARG A 415 -7.75 1.95 17.91
C ARG A 415 -7.92 0.46 17.56
N ASP A 416 -9.15 -0.06 17.62
CA ASP A 416 -9.47 -1.46 17.33
C ASP A 416 -9.40 -1.85 15.85
N ARG A 417 -9.48 -0.86 14.96
CA ARG A 417 -9.46 -1.04 13.49
C ARG A 417 -8.09 -0.80 12.86
N SER A 418 -7.38 0.23 13.30
CA SER A 418 -6.08 0.62 12.72
C SER A 418 -5.37 1.65 13.59
N SER A 419 -4.05 1.55 13.68
CA SER A 419 -3.18 2.58 14.27
C SER A 419 -2.78 3.70 13.28
N GLN A 420 -3.20 3.61 12.01
CA GLN A 420 -2.87 4.63 11.00
C GLN A 420 -3.54 6.00 11.25
N PRO A 421 -4.82 6.11 11.68
CA PRO A 421 -5.41 7.39 12.08
C PRO A 421 -4.65 8.08 13.23
N ALA A 422 -4.27 7.33 14.28
CA ALA A 422 -3.52 7.87 15.41
C ALA A 422 -2.12 8.35 14.97
N SER A 423 -1.44 7.55 14.14
CA SER A 423 -0.16 7.92 13.53
C SER A 423 -0.26 9.19 12.67
N ALA A 424 -1.36 9.37 11.94
CA ALA A 424 -1.59 10.53 11.09
C ALA A 424 -1.79 11.81 11.90
N LEU A 425 -2.63 11.77 12.94
CA LEU A 425 -2.83 12.91 13.85
C LEU A 425 -1.54 13.26 14.61
N LEU A 426 -0.82 12.25 15.12
CA LEU A 426 0.43 12.45 15.84
C LEU A 426 1.49 13.15 14.97
N LEU A 427 1.72 12.69 13.74
CA LEU A 427 2.72 13.27 12.85
C LEU A 427 2.29 14.64 12.27
N ALA A 428 1.00 14.84 12.02
CA ALA A 428 0.47 16.13 11.56
C ALA A 428 0.39 17.20 12.67
N SER A 429 0.45 16.83 13.96
CA SER A 429 0.35 17.75 15.10
C SER A 429 1.44 18.83 15.17
N SER A 430 2.45 18.81 14.31
CA SER A 430 3.39 19.92 14.13
C SER A 430 2.78 21.12 13.37
N LEU A 431 1.62 20.94 12.72
CA LEU A 431 0.88 21.96 11.97
C LEU A 431 -0.26 22.62 12.75
N GLN A 432 -0.54 22.17 13.98
CA GLN A 432 -1.65 22.67 14.79
C GLN A 432 -1.28 23.98 15.53
N ALA A 433 -2.28 24.84 15.78
CA ALA A 433 -2.07 26.12 16.46
C ALA A 433 -1.96 26.01 17.99
N GLN A 434 -2.58 24.98 18.58
CA GLN A 434 -2.81 24.77 20.01
C GLN A 434 -2.62 23.29 20.40
N ASP A 435 -2.41 23.00 21.68
CA ASP A 435 -2.26 21.62 22.17
C ASP A 435 -3.59 20.84 22.05
N VAL A 436 -3.50 19.54 21.78
CA VAL A 436 -4.67 18.67 21.50
C VAL A 436 -4.56 17.35 22.30
N GLU A 437 -5.60 17.02 23.05
CA GLU A 437 -5.79 15.69 23.66
C GLU A 437 -6.65 14.82 22.71
N VAL A 438 -6.18 13.61 22.42
CA VAL A 438 -6.95 12.59 21.67
C VAL A 438 -7.14 11.37 22.56
N ARG A 439 -8.38 11.08 22.94
CA ARG A 439 -8.77 9.88 23.68
C ARG A 439 -8.96 8.71 22.74
N PHE A 440 -8.75 7.51 23.26
CA PHE A 440 -8.81 6.27 22.50
C PHE A 440 -9.98 5.38 22.91
N GLU A 441 -10.53 4.66 21.93
CA GLU A 441 -11.60 3.69 22.12
C GLU A 441 -11.24 2.31 21.54
N GLY A 442 -11.61 1.26 22.28
CA GLY A 442 -11.40 -0.13 21.88
C GLY A 442 -9.96 -0.62 22.04
N GLN A 443 -9.80 -1.94 22.12
CA GLN A 443 -8.49 -2.58 22.31
C GLN A 443 -7.50 -2.19 21.20
N PRO A 444 -6.26 -1.81 21.50
CA PRO A 444 -5.30 -1.37 20.50
C PRO A 444 -4.86 -2.51 19.56
N ARG A 445 -4.87 -2.26 18.24
CA ARG A 445 -4.30 -3.14 17.21
C ARG A 445 -3.16 -2.47 16.46
N SER A 446 -2.20 -3.25 15.94
CA SER A 446 -1.01 -2.72 15.24
C SER A 446 -0.27 -1.64 16.05
N SER A 447 -0.03 -1.90 17.33
CA SER A 447 0.55 -0.99 18.32
C SER A 447 1.93 -0.46 17.91
N ARG A 448 2.81 -1.33 17.39
CA ARG A 448 4.16 -0.98 16.92
C ARG A 448 4.16 0.12 15.87
N HIS A 449 3.13 0.18 15.03
CA HIS A 449 2.99 1.21 14.01
C HIS A 449 2.62 2.59 14.56
N LEU A 450 2.02 2.69 15.76
CA LEU A 450 1.88 3.96 16.48
C LEU A 450 3.16 4.28 17.27
N ALA A 451 3.78 3.28 17.89
CA ALA A 451 5.06 3.43 18.59
C ALA A 451 6.15 3.99 17.67
N LEU A 452 6.30 3.46 16.45
CA LEU A 452 7.20 4.00 15.42
C LEU A 452 6.91 5.47 15.08
N SER A 453 5.63 5.86 15.02
CA SER A 453 5.25 7.26 14.76
C SER A 453 5.67 8.17 15.92
N ALA A 454 5.49 7.71 17.16
CA ALA A 454 5.90 8.42 18.37
C ALA A 454 7.43 8.50 18.51
N GLU A 455 8.16 7.43 18.18
CA GLU A 455 9.62 7.39 18.16
C GLU A 455 10.17 8.40 17.15
N ILE A 456 9.76 8.30 15.87
CA ILE A 456 10.18 9.21 14.80
C ILE A 456 9.85 10.68 15.16
N ALA A 457 8.67 10.95 15.71
CA ALA A 457 8.31 12.29 16.18
C ALA A 457 9.21 12.77 17.32
N THR A 458 9.53 11.90 18.29
CA THR A 458 10.43 12.20 19.42
C THR A 458 11.84 12.50 18.93
N THR A 459 12.38 11.73 17.99
CA THR A 459 13.64 12.01 17.29
C THR A 459 13.60 13.38 16.59
N CYS A 460 12.44 13.76 16.05
CA CYS A 460 12.20 15.07 15.45
C CYS A 460 11.90 16.20 16.46
N GLY A 461 11.99 15.96 17.76
CA GLY A 461 11.82 16.97 18.81
C GLY A 461 10.40 17.10 19.41
N TRP A 462 9.48 16.17 19.12
CA TRP A 462 8.18 16.07 19.79
C TRP A 462 8.34 15.79 21.29
N LYS A 463 7.38 16.26 22.09
CA LYS A 463 7.37 16.14 23.57
C LYS A 463 6.02 15.72 24.14
N GLY A 464 5.15 15.16 23.30
CA GLY A 464 3.88 14.62 23.73
C GLY A 464 4.00 13.24 24.36
N THR A 465 2.86 12.60 24.60
CA THR A 465 2.78 11.26 25.18
C THR A 465 1.79 10.40 24.41
N VAL A 466 2.00 9.08 24.43
CA VAL A 466 1.01 8.08 24.01
C VAL A 466 0.85 7.09 25.17
N SER A 467 -0.37 6.85 25.61
CA SER A 467 -0.74 5.79 26.56
C SER A 467 -1.66 4.76 25.88
N GLU A 468 -2.29 3.91 26.67
CA GLU A 468 -3.35 3.03 26.20
C GLU A 468 -4.63 3.82 25.87
N ASP A 469 -5.05 4.69 26.79
CA ASP A 469 -6.32 5.45 26.72
C ASP A 469 -6.27 6.80 25.98
N ALA A 470 -5.09 7.40 25.79
CA ALA A 470 -4.98 8.71 25.14
C ALA A 470 -3.61 8.97 24.48
N MET A 471 -3.55 10.03 23.67
CA MET A 471 -2.30 10.72 23.35
C MET A 471 -2.44 12.22 23.55
N VAL A 472 -1.40 12.85 24.11
CA VAL A 472 -1.31 14.30 24.26
C VAL A 472 -0.39 14.82 23.17
N LEU A 473 -0.93 15.68 22.32
CA LEU A 473 -0.25 16.30 21.19
C LEU A 473 0.01 17.78 21.54
N PRO A 474 1.15 18.14 22.17
CA PRO A 474 1.52 19.53 22.33
C PRO A 474 1.92 20.13 20.99
N ARG A 475 1.77 21.44 20.81
CA ARG A 475 2.32 22.16 19.66
C ARG A 475 3.85 22.07 19.67
N TRP A 476 4.44 21.74 18.52
CA TRP A 476 5.87 21.52 18.36
C TRP A 476 6.35 21.95 16.97
N GLU A 477 7.66 21.84 16.73
CA GLU A 477 8.32 22.19 15.47
C GLU A 477 9.18 21.01 15.04
N VAL A 478 9.00 20.50 13.82
CA VAL A 478 9.77 19.33 13.34
C VAL A 478 11.23 19.72 13.12
N LYS A 479 12.13 18.99 13.78
CA LYS A 479 13.59 19.10 13.67
C LYS A 479 14.13 17.71 13.36
N ALA A 480 13.87 17.24 12.14
CA ALA A 480 14.39 15.95 11.69
C ALA A 480 15.94 15.96 11.68
N PRO A 481 16.61 14.80 11.90
CA PRO A 481 18.05 14.68 11.74
C PRO A 481 18.53 15.10 10.35
N SER A 482 19.83 15.40 10.20
CA SER A 482 20.44 15.56 8.88
C SER A 482 20.44 14.26 8.09
N ASP A 483 20.58 13.12 8.77
CA ASP A 483 20.79 11.80 8.17
C ASP A 483 19.90 10.76 8.87
N VAL A 484 19.21 9.95 8.07
CA VAL A 484 18.32 8.88 8.53
C VAL A 484 18.55 7.63 7.69
N HIS A 485 18.92 6.51 8.31
CA HIS A 485 19.07 5.24 7.61
C HIS A 485 17.78 4.42 7.68
N LEU A 486 17.28 3.97 6.53
CA LEU A 486 16.07 3.15 6.45
C LEU A 486 16.39 1.65 6.70
N PRO A 487 15.76 1.01 7.71
CA PRO A 487 15.90 -0.42 7.94
C PRO A 487 15.30 -1.23 6.78
N GLY A 488 15.69 -2.50 6.64
CA GLY A 488 15.03 -3.43 5.73
C GLY A 488 13.59 -3.73 6.18
N ASP A 489 12.70 -4.06 5.24
CA ASP A 489 11.33 -4.44 5.55
C ASP A 489 11.26 -5.90 6.05
N ALA A 490 11.32 -6.08 7.37
CA ALA A 490 11.24 -7.40 8.00
C ALA A 490 10.00 -8.22 7.57
N SER A 491 8.90 -7.57 7.18
CA SER A 491 7.70 -8.26 6.72
C SER A 491 7.85 -8.96 5.37
N MET A 492 8.94 -8.71 4.64
CA MET A 492 9.27 -9.41 3.40
C MET A 492 10.07 -10.71 3.64
N ALA A 493 10.68 -10.90 4.81
CA ALA A 493 11.44 -12.12 5.13
C ALA A 493 10.55 -13.38 5.14
N ALA A 494 9.26 -13.25 5.47
CA ALA A 494 8.30 -14.35 5.40
C ALA A 494 8.11 -14.91 3.97
N PHE A 495 8.36 -14.13 2.91
CA PHE A 495 8.36 -14.64 1.52
C PHE A 495 9.65 -15.37 1.17
N ALA A 496 10.80 -14.95 1.72
CA ALA A 496 12.05 -15.69 1.62
C ALA A 496 11.96 -17.04 2.36
N MET A 497 11.35 -17.05 3.54
CA MET A 497 11.01 -18.27 4.29
C MET A 497 10.08 -19.19 3.50
N LEU A 498 8.98 -18.65 2.95
CA LEU A 498 8.04 -19.43 2.14
C LEU A 498 8.69 -19.97 0.86
N TRP A 499 9.56 -19.20 0.21
CA TRP A 499 10.34 -19.64 -0.96
C TRP A 499 11.23 -20.84 -0.62
N VAL A 500 12.01 -20.75 0.47
CA VAL A 500 12.84 -21.85 0.98
C VAL A 500 11.98 -23.09 1.26
N ARG A 501 10.83 -22.93 1.94
CA ARG A 501 9.97 -24.06 2.31
C ARG A 501 9.26 -24.74 1.14
N SER A 502 8.82 -23.98 0.12
CA SER A 502 8.09 -24.50 -1.05
C SER A 502 9.00 -25.08 -2.12
N THR A 503 10.18 -24.49 -2.35
CA THR A 503 11.11 -24.90 -3.42
C THR A 503 12.24 -25.81 -2.93
N GLY A 504 12.52 -25.86 -1.62
CA GLY A 504 13.69 -26.52 -1.06
C GLY A 504 15.01 -25.75 -1.28
N GLY A 505 14.96 -24.56 -1.89
CA GLY A 505 16.14 -23.72 -2.14
C GLY A 505 16.75 -23.13 -0.86
N SER A 506 17.88 -22.42 -1.02
CA SER A 506 18.53 -21.69 0.06
C SER A 506 18.58 -20.19 -0.24
N VAL A 507 18.36 -19.38 0.79
CA VAL A 507 18.34 -17.92 0.68
C VAL A 507 19.33 -17.32 1.67
N ASN A 508 20.11 -16.35 1.23
CA ASN A 508 21.04 -15.58 2.05
C ASN A 508 20.44 -14.21 2.35
N LEU A 509 19.68 -14.09 3.44
CA LEU A 509 18.85 -12.93 3.77
C LEU A 509 19.72 -11.73 4.22
N LYS A 510 19.65 -10.60 3.49
CA LYS A 510 20.42 -9.38 3.79
C LYS A 510 19.51 -8.20 4.14
N ARG A 511 20.02 -7.27 4.95
CA ARG A 511 19.28 -6.14 5.59
C ARG A 511 18.18 -6.57 6.56
N TRP A 512 18.31 -7.72 7.23
CA TRP A 512 17.47 -7.98 8.42
C TRP A 512 17.67 -6.84 9.45
N PRO A 513 16.61 -6.19 9.94
CA PRO A 513 16.74 -5.04 10.83
C PRO A 513 16.92 -5.46 12.29
N SER A 514 17.23 -4.50 13.17
CA SER A 514 17.18 -4.75 14.62
C SER A 514 15.74 -5.00 15.09
N PRO A 515 15.52 -5.77 16.18
CA PRO A 515 14.18 -6.14 16.64
C PRO A 515 13.21 -4.96 16.84
N ASN A 516 13.70 -3.81 17.33
CA ASN A 516 12.87 -2.61 17.49
C ASN A 516 12.28 -2.10 16.15
N ALA A 517 13.03 -2.25 15.06
CA ALA A 517 12.62 -1.86 13.71
C ALA A 517 11.87 -2.98 12.94
N GLY A 518 11.70 -4.18 13.54
CA GLY A 518 10.94 -5.30 12.97
C GLY A 518 9.43 -5.07 12.93
N LEU A 519 8.91 -4.13 13.73
CA LEU A 519 7.48 -3.76 13.81
C LEU A 519 6.52 -4.92 14.13
N GLY A 520 6.99 -5.91 14.89
CA GLY A 520 6.29 -7.15 15.21
C GLY A 520 6.75 -8.33 14.34
N CYS A 521 7.49 -8.10 13.25
CA CYS A 521 7.99 -9.17 12.39
C CYS A 521 9.25 -9.86 12.95
N GLU A 522 9.85 -9.34 14.03
CA GLU A 522 10.94 -10.00 14.76
C GLU A 522 10.57 -11.40 15.30
N LEU A 523 9.26 -11.73 15.38
CA LEU A 523 8.79 -13.08 15.68
C LEU A 523 9.20 -14.14 14.65
N LEU A 524 9.59 -13.74 13.42
CA LEU A 524 9.97 -14.67 12.36
C LEU A 524 11.25 -15.45 12.67
N GLU A 525 12.22 -14.85 13.38
CA GLU A 525 13.46 -15.54 13.80
C GLU A 525 13.15 -16.68 14.78
N ALA A 526 12.23 -16.46 15.72
CA ALA A 526 11.80 -17.46 16.69
C ALA A 526 10.97 -18.58 16.03
N LEU A 527 10.06 -18.23 15.12
CA LEU A 527 9.21 -19.22 14.44
C LEU A 527 9.92 -20.03 13.35
N ALA A 528 11.04 -19.54 12.78
CA ALA A 528 11.72 -20.21 11.69
C ALA A 528 11.99 -21.72 11.92
N PRO A 529 12.63 -22.16 13.02
CA PRO A 529 12.85 -23.58 13.29
C PRO A 529 11.54 -24.37 13.44
N GLU A 530 10.51 -23.80 14.07
CA GLU A 530 9.21 -24.44 14.26
C GLU A 530 8.48 -24.66 12.91
N LEU A 531 8.60 -23.69 11.99
CA LEU A 531 8.12 -23.78 10.61
C LEU A 531 9.02 -24.64 9.70
N GLY A 532 10.09 -25.23 10.24
CA GLY A 532 11.01 -26.11 9.52
C GLY A 532 11.96 -25.37 8.59
N ILE A 533 12.51 -24.26 9.06
CA ILE A 533 13.52 -23.44 8.40
C ILE A 533 14.64 -23.13 9.40
N ALA A 534 15.86 -23.58 9.11
CA ALA A 534 17.04 -23.12 9.81
C ALA A 534 17.38 -21.70 9.34
N TRP A 535 17.66 -20.81 10.30
CA TRP A 535 18.11 -19.42 10.08
C TRP A 535 19.44 -19.25 10.82
N SER A 536 20.53 -18.93 10.12
CA SER A 536 21.87 -18.73 10.72
C SER A 536 22.17 -17.27 11.07
N ASP A 537 23.14 -17.02 11.94
CA ASP A 537 23.58 -15.67 12.35
C ASP A 537 24.05 -14.81 11.15
N GLU A 538 24.52 -15.44 10.06
CA GLU A 538 24.91 -14.77 8.81
C GLU A 538 23.72 -14.43 7.89
N GLY A 539 22.51 -14.86 8.25
CA GLY A 539 21.26 -14.71 7.51
C GLY A 539 20.92 -15.87 6.56
N VAL A 540 21.57 -17.03 6.67
CA VAL A 540 21.31 -18.16 5.75
C VAL A 540 20.05 -18.91 6.17
N LEU A 541 19.10 -19.02 5.24
CA LEU A 541 17.84 -19.74 5.35
C LEU A 541 17.91 -21.07 4.57
N GLN A 542 17.57 -22.18 5.24
CA GLN A 542 17.55 -23.53 4.65
C GLN A 542 16.40 -24.38 5.23
N THR A 543 15.79 -25.24 4.41
CA THR A 543 14.70 -26.12 4.84
C THR A 543 15.20 -27.25 5.76
N VAL A 544 14.49 -27.47 6.87
CA VAL A 544 14.73 -28.55 7.84
C VAL A 544 13.40 -29.21 8.24
N ALA A 545 13.45 -30.21 9.12
CA ALA A 545 12.24 -30.75 9.75
C ALA A 545 11.53 -29.65 10.56
N SER A 546 10.22 -29.50 10.37
CA SER A 546 9.38 -28.60 11.18
C SER A 546 9.05 -29.21 12.55
N ALA A 547 8.42 -28.42 13.42
CA ALA A 547 7.79 -28.94 14.63
C ALA A 547 6.79 -30.08 14.29
N PRO A 548 6.63 -31.07 15.17
CA PRO A 548 5.63 -32.14 15.02
C PRO A 548 4.24 -31.73 15.50
N GLU A 549 4.14 -30.68 16.33
CA GLU A 549 2.89 -30.20 16.93
C GLU A 549 2.40 -28.90 16.23
N PRO A 550 1.07 -28.71 16.05
CA PRO A 550 0.52 -27.50 15.44
C PRO A 550 0.78 -26.22 16.26
N LEU A 551 1.10 -25.13 15.57
CA LEU A 551 1.48 -23.86 16.21
C LEU A 551 0.28 -22.93 16.50
N SER A 552 0.48 -21.96 17.40
CA SER A 552 -0.50 -20.89 17.68
C SER A 552 0.17 -19.53 17.63
N ILE A 553 -0.10 -18.74 16.58
CA ILE A 553 0.61 -17.50 16.26
C ILE A 553 -0.33 -16.29 16.39
N ASP A 554 0.01 -15.34 17.26
CA ASP A 554 -0.65 -14.03 17.35
C ASP A 554 -0.02 -13.05 16.35
N LEU A 555 -0.83 -12.48 15.45
CA LEU A 555 -0.43 -11.45 14.49
C LEU A 555 -1.11 -10.09 14.77
N CYS A 556 -1.42 -9.76 16.03
CA CYS A 556 -2.02 -8.49 16.45
C CYS A 556 -1.21 -7.26 16.02
N ASP A 557 0.12 -7.35 16.07
CA ASP A 557 1.04 -6.33 15.57
C ASP A 557 1.53 -6.59 14.13
N ALA A 558 1.56 -7.86 13.71
CA ALA A 558 2.21 -8.34 12.48
C ALA A 558 1.22 -8.94 11.44
N ASN A 559 0.00 -8.41 11.35
CA ASN A 559 -1.09 -8.83 10.43
C ASN A 559 -0.70 -8.94 8.93
N ASP A 560 0.42 -8.33 8.55
CA ASP A 560 1.00 -8.32 7.21
C ASP A 560 1.75 -9.63 6.90
N LEU A 561 1.98 -10.49 7.90
CA LEU A 561 2.56 -11.83 7.74
C LEU A 561 1.50 -12.93 7.48
N LEU A 562 0.20 -12.63 7.57
CA LEU A 562 -0.86 -13.65 7.55
C LEU A 562 -0.84 -14.55 6.30
N PRO A 563 -0.72 -14.03 5.05
CA PRO A 563 -0.67 -14.90 3.88
C PRO A 563 0.54 -15.86 3.81
N PRO A 564 1.81 -15.40 3.94
CA PRO A 564 2.94 -16.32 3.89
C PRO A 564 3.01 -17.24 5.11
N LEU A 565 2.60 -16.82 6.31
CA LEU A 565 2.56 -17.71 7.47
C LEU A 565 1.48 -18.78 7.35
N ALA A 566 0.29 -18.48 6.79
CA ALA A 566 -0.73 -19.51 6.56
C ALA A 566 -0.24 -20.60 5.60
N ALA A 567 0.50 -20.21 4.55
CA ALA A 567 1.15 -21.14 3.64
C ALA A 567 2.30 -21.94 4.30
N LEU A 568 3.12 -21.29 5.14
CA LEU A 568 4.20 -21.95 5.90
C LEU A 568 3.66 -22.97 6.92
N LEU A 569 2.52 -22.69 7.56
CA LEU A 569 1.83 -23.66 8.42
C LEU A 569 1.33 -24.87 7.61
N ALA A 570 0.68 -24.64 6.46
CA ALA A 570 0.17 -25.71 5.60
C ALA A 570 1.28 -26.69 5.16
N LEU A 571 2.42 -26.14 4.70
CA LEU A 571 3.60 -26.89 4.27
C LEU A 571 4.47 -27.41 5.44
N GLY A 572 4.01 -27.26 6.68
CA GLY A 572 4.78 -27.50 7.89
C GLY A 572 3.91 -28.10 9.01
N PRO A 573 3.96 -27.55 10.24
CA PRO A 573 3.31 -28.16 11.41
C PRO A 573 1.78 -28.05 11.43
N GLY A 574 1.18 -27.23 10.57
CA GLY A 574 -0.20 -26.77 10.75
C GLY A 574 -0.35 -25.86 11.97
N GLY A 575 -1.57 -25.42 12.25
CA GLY A 575 -1.87 -24.60 13.41
C GLY A 575 -2.88 -23.49 13.17
N ARG A 576 -2.80 -22.44 13.99
CA ARG A 576 -3.75 -21.34 14.01
C ARG A 576 -3.07 -19.97 14.08
N ILE A 577 -3.40 -19.11 13.13
CA ILE A 577 -3.12 -17.68 13.17
C ILE A 577 -4.31 -16.96 13.82
N HIS A 578 -4.04 -16.07 14.77
CA HIS A 578 -5.05 -15.29 15.47
C HIS A 578 -4.61 -13.82 15.69
N GLY A 579 -5.44 -13.04 16.38
CA GLY A 579 -5.15 -11.64 16.74
C GLY A 579 -5.21 -10.59 15.62
N ALA A 580 -5.47 -11.01 14.37
CA ALA A 580 -5.47 -10.16 13.17
C ALA A 580 -6.86 -9.89 12.53
N PRO A 581 -7.97 -9.63 13.27
CA PRO A 581 -9.30 -9.37 12.66
C PRO A 581 -9.30 -8.15 11.72
N HIS A 582 -8.37 -7.23 11.96
CA HIS A 582 -8.17 -6.02 11.16
C HIS A 582 -7.46 -6.30 9.81
N ALA A 583 -6.97 -7.52 9.56
CA ALA A 583 -6.50 -7.95 8.24
C ALA A 583 -7.64 -8.02 7.21
N ALA A 584 -8.90 -8.22 7.64
CA ALA A 584 -10.08 -8.19 6.78
C ALA A 584 -10.38 -6.81 6.17
N HIS A 585 -9.68 -5.76 6.61
CA HIS A 585 -9.88 -4.36 6.20
C HIS A 585 -8.64 -3.75 5.49
N LYS A 586 -7.83 -4.61 4.86
CA LYS A 586 -6.60 -4.25 4.12
C LYS A 586 -6.92 -3.93 2.66
N GLU A 587 -6.10 -4.36 1.70
CA GLU A 587 -6.30 -4.18 0.25
C GLU A 587 -7.49 -5.04 -0.25
N SER A 588 -7.55 -6.27 0.27
CA SER A 588 -8.66 -7.21 0.20
C SER A 588 -9.18 -7.55 1.62
N ASN A 589 -10.20 -8.42 1.70
CA ASN A 589 -10.42 -9.18 2.94
C ASN A 589 -9.34 -10.27 3.02
N ARG A 590 -8.18 -9.93 3.55
CA ARG A 590 -6.98 -10.78 3.50
C ARG A 590 -7.14 -12.11 4.22
N ILE A 591 -8.07 -12.25 5.16
CA ILE A 591 -8.38 -13.53 5.81
C ILE A 591 -9.00 -14.48 4.77
N LEU A 592 -10.12 -14.07 4.16
CA LEU A 592 -10.82 -14.89 3.16
C LEU A 592 -9.95 -15.10 1.91
N SER A 593 -9.33 -14.05 1.37
CA SER A 593 -8.53 -14.21 0.15
C SER A 593 -7.18 -14.89 0.36
N THR A 594 -6.71 -15.09 1.60
CA THR A 594 -5.64 -16.07 1.87
C THR A 594 -6.16 -17.49 1.67
N ILE A 595 -7.36 -17.79 2.18
CA ILE A 595 -8.00 -19.11 2.03
C ILE A 595 -8.32 -19.39 0.56
N GLU A 596 -8.84 -18.41 -0.19
CA GLU A 596 -9.10 -18.53 -1.64
C GLU A 596 -7.81 -18.86 -2.43
N VAL A 597 -6.68 -18.21 -2.10
CA VAL A 597 -5.38 -18.52 -2.69
C VAL A 597 -4.90 -19.93 -2.30
N LEU A 598 -4.96 -20.30 -1.03
CA LEU A 598 -4.53 -21.62 -0.55
C LEU A 598 -5.36 -22.76 -1.17
N GLN A 599 -6.68 -22.62 -1.19
CA GLN A 599 -7.60 -23.58 -1.83
C GLN A 599 -7.35 -23.71 -3.34
N SER A 600 -6.89 -22.64 -4.01
CA SER A 600 -6.52 -22.70 -5.43
C SER A 600 -5.33 -23.64 -5.69
N PHE A 601 -4.44 -23.84 -4.71
CA PHE A 601 -3.35 -24.82 -4.75
C PHE A 601 -3.71 -26.17 -4.08
N GLY A 602 -4.97 -26.37 -3.67
CA GLY A 602 -5.44 -27.57 -2.99
C GLY A 602 -5.19 -27.63 -1.47
N ILE A 603 -4.72 -26.55 -0.84
CA ILE A 603 -4.56 -26.48 0.62
C ILE A 603 -5.92 -26.18 1.27
N HIS A 604 -6.28 -26.98 2.28
CA HIS A 604 -7.40 -26.72 3.17
C HIS A 604 -7.02 -25.73 4.29
N ALA A 605 -7.83 -24.69 4.46
CA ALA A 605 -7.70 -23.69 5.51
C ALA A 605 -9.10 -23.12 5.84
N GLU A 606 -9.34 -22.84 7.12
CA GLU A 606 -10.62 -22.33 7.63
C GLU A 606 -10.50 -20.91 8.19
N PRO A 607 -11.52 -20.04 8.01
CA PRO A 607 -11.53 -18.71 8.57
C PRO A 607 -11.90 -18.73 10.06
N THR A 608 -11.27 -17.86 10.84
CA THR A 608 -11.70 -17.53 12.21
C THR A 608 -11.80 -16.02 12.39
N ASP A 609 -12.55 -15.55 13.38
CA ASP A 609 -12.82 -14.12 13.62
C ASP A 609 -11.55 -13.22 13.63
N GLY A 610 -10.39 -13.79 13.98
CA GLY A 610 -9.11 -13.10 14.08
C GLY A 610 -7.98 -13.65 13.20
N GLY A 611 -8.25 -14.55 12.26
CA GLY A 611 -7.20 -15.17 11.45
C GLY A 611 -7.65 -16.47 10.77
N VAL A 612 -6.78 -17.48 10.70
CA VAL A 612 -7.05 -18.75 9.99
C VAL A 612 -6.57 -19.97 10.79
N THR A 613 -7.24 -21.10 10.59
CA THR A 613 -6.78 -22.43 11.06
C THR A 613 -6.39 -23.26 9.83
N VAL A 614 -5.30 -24.01 9.90
CA VAL A 614 -4.70 -24.70 8.75
C VAL A 614 -4.14 -26.06 9.20
N GLU A 615 -4.43 -27.14 8.47
CA GLU A 615 -3.86 -28.46 8.73
C GLU A 615 -2.38 -28.52 8.27
N GLY A 616 -1.56 -29.34 8.93
CA GLY A 616 -0.13 -29.49 8.63
C GLY A 616 0.16 -30.56 7.57
N GLY A 617 1.39 -30.54 7.05
CA GLY A 617 1.89 -31.56 6.11
C GLY A 617 1.14 -31.64 4.78
N GLN A 618 0.46 -30.58 4.36
CA GLN A 618 -0.31 -30.55 3.12
C GLN A 618 0.58 -30.42 1.88
N SER A 619 0.15 -31.01 0.78
CA SER A 619 0.86 -30.98 -0.52
C SER A 619 0.19 -30.01 -1.49
N LEU A 620 1.00 -29.28 -2.27
CA LEU A 620 0.48 -28.42 -3.33
C LEU A 620 0.01 -29.23 -4.55
N SER A 621 -0.94 -28.64 -5.27
CA SER A 621 -1.41 -29.08 -6.58
C SER A 621 -1.51 -27.89 -7.54
N THR A 622 -1.31 -28.13 -8.84
CA THR A 622 -1.38 -27.10 -9.89
C THR A 622 -2.80 -26.52 -9.98
N PRO A 623 -3.00 -25.19 -9.86
CA PRO A 623 -4.32 -24.57 -9.99
C PRO A 623 -4.95 -24.79 -11.37
N ALA A 624 -6.23 -25.12 -11.41
CA ALA A 624 -6.97 -25.34 -12.66
C ALA A 624 -7.37 -24.04 -13.38
N HIS A 625 -7.29 -22.90 -12.70
CA HIS A 625 -7.66 -21.56 -13.18
C HIS A 625 -6.69 -20.51 -12.62
N PRO A 626 -6.59 -19.30 -13.23
CA PRO A 626 -5.71 -18.24 -12.74
C PRO A 626 -5.99 -17.84 -11.28
N VAL A 627 -4.95 -17.85 -10.45
CA VAL A 627 -5.03 -17.59 -9.00
C VAL A 627 -5.32 -16.10 -8.76
N GLN A 628 -6.43 -15.81 -8.09
CA GLN A 628 -6.89 -14.44 -7.82
C GLN A 628 -6.18 -13.84 -6.59
N ALA A 629 -5.35 -12.82 -6.82
CA ALA A 629 -4.65 -12.11 -5.74
C ALA A 629 -5.45 -10.94 -5.12
N SER A 630 -6.70 -10.70 -5.55
CA SER A 630 -7.63 -9.70 -4.98
C SER A 630 -7.06 -8.27 -4.82
N GLU A 631 -6.20 -7.83 -5.74
CA GLU A 631 -5.43 -6.56 -5.71
C GLU A 631 -4.50 -6.38 -4.48
N ASP A 632 -4.16 -7.46 -3.76
CA ASP A 632 -3.27 -7.45 -2.61
C ASP A 632 -1.89 -8.01 -2.97
N HIS A 633 -0.84 -7.20 -2.79
CA HIS A 633 0.53 -7.59 -3.13
C HIS A 633 1.03 -8.81 -2.36
N ARG A 634 0.58 -9.00 -1.12
CA ARG A 634 1.03 -10.12 -0.27
C ARG A 634 0.40 -11.44 -0.69
N LEU A 635 -0.85 -11.41 -1.14
CA LEU A 635 -1.50 -12.58 -1.74
C LEU A 635 -0.81 -13.00 -3.04
N MET A 636 -0.47 -12.03 -3.90
CA MET A 636 0.24 -12.29 -5.16
C MET A 636 1.64 -12.89 -4.90
N MET A 637 2.40 -12.34 -3.95
CA MET A 637 3.73 -12.84 -3.59
C MET A 637 3.67 -14.24 -2.94
N THR A 638 2.68 -14.51 -2.07
CA THR A 638 2.43 -15.87 -1.54
C THR A 638 2.10 -16.85 -2.66
N ALA A 639 1.17 -16.48 -3.57
CA ALA A 639 0.82 -17.32 -4.71
C ALA A 639 2.02 -17.57 -5.65
N THR A 640 2.92 -16.61 -5.82
CA THR A 640 4.16 -16.78 -6.61
C THR A 640 5.08 -17.83 -6.00
N CYS A 641 5.33 -17.78 -4.68
CA CYS A 641 6.19 -18.78 -4.02
C CYS A 641 5.56 -20.19 -4.05
N LEU A 642 4.23 -20.33 -3.99
CA LEU A 642 3.55 -21.62 -4.15
C LEU A 642 3.58 -22.12 -5.59
N ALA A 643 3.31 -21.25 -6.56
CA ALA A 643 3.36 -21.54 -8.00
C ALA A 643 4.75 -21.99 -8.46
N ALA A 644 5.82 -21.55 -7.81
CA ALA A 644 7.18 -21.99 -8.11
C ALA A 644 7.37 -23.52 -7.96
N GLN A 645 6.59 -24.20 -7.12
CA GLN A 645 6.70 -25.66 -6.96
C GLN A 645 5.86 -26.45 -7.98
N VAL A 646 4.70 -25.93 -8.40
CA VAL A 646 3.67 -26.70 -9.15
C VAL A 646 3.21 -26.08 -10.47
N GLY A 647 3.71 -24.89 -10.81
CA GLY A 647 3.23 -24.03 -11.89
C GLY A 647 1.88 -23.37 -11.56
N ALA A 648 1.67 -22.14 -12.04
CA ALA A 648 0.36 -21.47 -12.04
C ALA A 648 0.35 -20.24 -12.96
N ASP A 649 -0.85 -19.80 -13.36
CA ASP A 649 -1.08 -18.41 -13.76
C ASP A 649 -1.57 -17.63 -12.52
N VAL A 650 -0.96 -16.48 -12.20
CA VAL A 650 -1.30 -15.65 -11.02
C VAL A 650 -1.71 -14.25 -11.47
N VAL A 651 -2.90 -13.79 -11.06
CA VAL A 651 -3.46 -12.50 -11.53
C VAL A 651 -2.71 -11.30 -10.93
N GLY A 652 -2.40 -10.32 -11.78
CA GLY A 652 -1.79 -9.05 -11.39
C GLY A 652 -0.27 -9.07 -11.28
N PRO A 653 0.47 -9.34 -12.39
CA PRO A 653 1.93 -9.56 -12.39
C PRO A 653 2.74 -8.43 -11.74
N ARG A 654 2.25 -7.19 -11.74
CA ARG A 654 2.95 -6.02 -11.19
C ARG A 654 2.72 -5.75 -9.69
N LEU A 655 1.85 -6.51 -9.01
CA LEU A 655 1.43 -6.18 -7.63
C LEU A 655 2.60 -6.17 -6.62
N HIS A 656 3.64 -7.00 -6.79
CA HIS A 656 4.82 -7.06 -5.92
C HIS A 656 5.50 -5.68 -5.73
N ARG A 657 5.48 -4.81 -6.76
CA ARG A 657 6.06 -3.47 -6.74
C ARG A 657 5.50 -2.55 -5.65
N VAL A 658 4.35 -2.87 -5.05
CA VAL A 658 3.77 -2.13 -3.91
C VAL A 658 4.63 -2.24 -2.63
N ALA A 659 5.53 -3.24 -2.54
CA ALA A 659 6.43 -3.43 -1.40
C ALA A 659 7.87 -3.84 -1.77
N ASP A 660 8.06 -4.73 -2.75
CA ASP A 660 9.37 -5.25 -3.16
C ASP A 660 9.46 -5.30 -4.70
N PRO A 661 9.89 -4.20 -5.36
CA PRO A 661 9.98 -4.12 -6.82
C PRO A 661 10.95 -5.14 -7.46
N ALA A 662 11.96 -5.60 -6.70
CA ALA A 662 12.96 -6.56 -7.17
C ALA A 662 12.54 -8.03 -6.95
N PHE A 663 11.32 -8.28 -6.44
CA PHE A 663 10.86 -9.63 -6.08
C PHE A 663 10.96 -10.64 -7.23
N LEU A 664 10.40 -10.34 -8.41
CA LEU A 664 10.44 -11.29 -9.53
C LEU A 664 11.83 -11.40 -10.18
N GLU A 665 12.60 -10.31 -10.20
CA GLU A 665 13.98 -10.29 -10.70
C GLU A 665 14.87 -11.23 -9.86
N ARG A 666 14.80 -11.11 -8.53
CA ARG A 666 15.48 -11.97 -7.56
C ARG A 666 15.05 -13.45 -7.64
N LEU A 667 13.78 -13.73 -7.97
CA LEU A 667 13.32 -15.11 -8.17
C LEU A 667 13.78 -15.68 -9.53
N ALA A 668 13.92 -14.84 -10.56
CA ALA A 668 14.53 -15.24 -11.82
C ALA A 668 16.02 -15.58 -11.67
N GLU A 669 16.75 -14.89 -10.78
CA GLU A 669 18.13 -15.28 -10.38
C GLU A 669 18.17 -16.68 -9.73
N ALA A 670 17.11 -17.08 -9.03
CA ALA A 670 16.96 -18.44 -8.49
C ALA A 670 16.54 -19.50 -9.54
N GLY A 671 16.27 -19.08 -10.79
CA GLY A 671 15.86 -19.95 -11.90
C GLY A 671 14.36 -19.95 -12.23
N LEU A 672 13.55 -19.09 -11.60
CA LEU A 672 12.10 -19.03 -11.87
C LEU A 672 11.79 -18.43 -13.25
N ASP A 673 11.20 -19.22 -14.16
CA ASP A 673 10.59 -18.67 -15.38
C ASP A 673 9.17 -18.14 -15.07
N ALA A 674 9.04 -16.81 -15.10
CA ALA A 674 7.81 -16.09 -14.75
C ALA A 674 7.54 -14.96 -15.75
N GLN A 675 6.52 -15.09 -16.59
CA GLN A 675 6.27 -14.21 -17.74
C GLN A 675 4.86 -13.59 -17.71
N PRO A 676 4.71 -12.26 -17.83
CA PRO A 676 3.41 -11.62 -17.97
C PRO A 676 2.73 -12.01 -19.29
N CYS A 677 1.47 -12.45 -19.24
CA CYS A 677 0.66 -12.70 -20.43
C CYS A 677 -0.82 -12.36 -20.21
N MET A 678 -1.59 -12.35 -21.30
CA MET A 678 -3.05 -12.20 -21.27
C MET A 678 -3.69 -13.57 -21.42
N VAL A 679 -4.67 -13.88 -20.57
CA VAL A 679 -5.49 -15.10 -20.66
C VAL A 679 -6.97 -14.74 -20.55
N SER A 680 -7.84 -15.43 -21.29
CA SER A 680 -9.28 -15.19 -21.14
C SER A 680 -9.77 -15.73 -19.77
N PRO A 681 -10.76 -15.08 -19.13
CA PRO A 681 -11.18 -15.38 -17.75
C PRO A 681 -11.83 -16.77 -17.54
#